data_AF-A0A1J7IGG9-F1
#
_entry.id   AF-A0A1J7IGG9-F1
#
_cell.length_a   1.000
_cell.length_b   1.000
_cell.length_c   1.000
_cell.angle_alpha   90.00
_cell.angle_beta   90.00
_cell.angle_gamma   90.00
#
_symmetry.space_group_name_H-M   'P 1'
#
loop_
_entity.id
_entity.type
_entity.pdbx_description
1 polymer ?
#
loop_
_entity_poly.entity_id
_entity_poly.type
_entity_poly.pdbx_seq_one_letter_code
_entity_poly.pdbx_strand_id
1 'polypeptide(L)'
;MSESDQNRLLGSSEVAEHDVEAQASDVAAVNGSGSRRGFIDLLRFSGHRHSFKRLEKDGDRETRDRNNYNHNSHLDLHDDDSSGDVLGDSAPPEWVLLLLGCLLGLATGLFVAAFNKGVHLIHEWAWAGTPNEGAAWLRLQRLADTWHRILLIPVFGGVIVGMMHGLLEILDQIKQSSSSQRQGFDLLSGVYPTIKAIQAAVTLGTGCSLGPEGPSVDIGKSCAAGFSLMMENNRERKIALIAAGAAAGISSGFNAAVAGCFFAIETVLRPLRAENSPPFTTAMIILASVISSTVSNVLLGTESAFTVPAYDLKSAAELPLYLILGMLCGVVSVVMSRLVAWFTKLFEVIQERFDLPTVVCPALGGLGAGIIALKYPGILYWGFTNVEEILHTGKSASAPGIWLLTQLAAAKVIATALCKGSGLVGGLYAPSLMIGAAVGAVFGGFAAEVINSAIPGNAAVAQPQAYALVGMAATLASVCSVPLTSVLLLFELTKDYRILLPLMGAVGLAIWVPSVTNQTKESDTPDPRNSARGYSSISRAQDNEGNWREAHNGDDLELGVIEDAANLESVDEELLLENLKVSQAMSKNYLKVLSSVNLKDAIKCIRDSQQSCVLVVDEDDFLEGILTYGDIRRCLPEKSNDTSKSGSRLLDDTCLVSSVCTRGMSYRGRERGLLTCYPNTSLAMAKELMEARGIKQLPVVKHGVDHSRERKRRIVGLLHYNALWICLSLAATAFEFIRNNEDNVGLSLKRICESCVVKGFVIDMFCTSALSVGDSMGIPVYYFFTSGAAVLALYCYLPEIHDQIKESFKDIQLELQIPGNAPLKAFHMPEPVLDRNDAAYWDMLYFCKHLPKSNGIIVNSFEDLEPFAVKAIKEGLCFPDPTQIPPIYYIGPLIAQANHPKDKQNSGVETDSYLSWLKNQPNRSVVYLCFGSRGSFSITQLKEIANGLEKSGQRFLWVVKRPTQDEGTKQVHDTTTEFDLTSVLPNGFLERTKNKGIVVRSWVPQVEVLSHESVGGFVSHCGWNSVLEGVVAGVPMIAWPLYAEQHVNRNVMVDEMKVAIGVEQRERDGFVSEEEVERKVRELMESERGREIRERSLKIKEMAQVAIGEFGSSTIALAKLVEAWN
;
A
#
# COMPACT_ATOMS: atom_id res chain seq x y z
N MET A 1 -41.21 -60.94 2.94
CA MET A 1 -42.06 -61.60 1.93
C MET A 1 -42.09 -60.73 0.67
N SER A 2 -41.34 -61.05 -0.39
CA SER A 2 -40.28 -62.07 -0.46
C SER A 2 -38.97 -61.53 0.17
N GLU A 3 -38.20 -62.21 1.02
CA GLU A 3 -37.79 -63.64 1.07
C GLU A 3 -36.72 -64.00 0.01
N SER A 4 -35.75 -64.89 0.27
CA SER A 4 -35.59 -65.74 1.47
C SER A 4 -34.12 -66.04 1.86
N ASP A 5 -33.87 -65.97 3.16
CA ASP A 5 -33.36 -67.02 4.05
C ASP A 5 -32.45 -68.15 3.54
N GLN A 6 -31.48 -68.53 4.38
CA GLN A 6 -31.41 -69.93 4.85
C GLN A 6 -30.72 -70.11 6.22
N ASN A 7 -31.45 -70.73 7.15
CA ASN A 7 -31.05 -71.64 8.26
C ASN A 7 -29.84 -71.31 9.18
N ARG A 8 -29.94 -71.30 10.52
CA ARG A 8 -30.58 -72.16 11.57
C ARG A 8 -29.63 -73.19 12.23
N LEU A 9 -29.58 -73.06 13.56
CA LEU A 9 -29.55 -74.12 14.61
C LEU A 9 -28.21 -74.73 15.13
N LEU A 10 -28.14 -74.73 16.47
CA LEU A 10 -27.42 -75.63 17.40
C LEU A 10 -25.88 -75.54 17.50
N GLY A 11 -25.39 -75.19 18.71
CA GLY A 11 -24.03 -75.55 19.15
C GLY A 11 -23.29 -74.50 20.00
N SER A 12 -23.07 -74.83 21.27
CA SER A 12 -22.02 -74.34 22.19
C SER A 12 -20.85 -73.47 21.64
N SER A 13 -20.93 -72.14 21.75
CA SER A 13 -19.80 -71.21 21.95
C SER A 13 -20.24 -69.75 22.24
N GLU A 14 -19.66 -69.13 23.26
CA GLU A 14 -19.63 -67.67 23.56
C GLU A 14 -20.98 -66.95 23.85
N VAL A 15 -20.95 -65.68 24.35
CA VAL A 15 -21.91 -65.18 25.38
C VAL A 15 -22.33 -63.68 25.24
N ALA A 16 -23.67 -63.45 25.11
CA ALA A 16 -24.58 -62.44 25.74
C ALA A 16 -24.29 -60.89 25.75
N GLU A 17 -25.24 -59.92 25.90
CA GLU A 17 -26.72 -59.94 26.14
C GLU A 17 -27.46 -58.55 25.91
N HIS A 18 -28.82 -58.55 25.84
CA HIS A 18 -29.83 -57.45 26.10
C HIS A 18 -29.99 -56.21 25.14
N ASP A 19 -31.15 -55.52 24.89
CA ASP A 19 -32.66 -55.67 25.02
C ASP A 19 -33.40 -54.32 24.57
N VAL A 20 -34.73 -53.95 24.55
CA VAL A 20 -36.17 -54.45 24.47
C VAL A 20 -37.11 -53.18 24.65
N GLU A 21 -38.36 -52.89 24.15
CA GLU A 21 -39.43 -53.45 23.27
C GLU A 21 -40.50 -52.39 22.75
N ALA A 22 -41.60 -52.85 22.10
CA ALA A 22 -43.03 -52.39 22.11
C ALA A 22 -43.62 -51.09 21.43
N GLN A 23 -44.32 -51.28 20.28
CA GLN A 23 -45.78 -51.07 19.95
C GLN A 23 -46.59 -49.76 20.27
N ALA A 24 -47.69 -49.35 19.59
CA ALA A 24 -48.40 -49.73 18.33
C ALA A 24 -49.55 -48.73 17.90
N SER A 25 -50.12 -48.87 16.67
CA SER A 25 -51.41 -48.32 16.11
C SER A 25 -51.60 -46.77 15.96
N ASP A 26 -52.10 -46.11 14.89
CA ASP A 26 -53.20 -46.26 13.87
C ASP A 26 -54.46 -45.39 14.18
N VAL A 27 -55.25 -44.79 13.25
CA VAL A 27 -55.36 -44.84 11.76
C VAL A 27 -56.08 -43.57 11.16
N ALA A 28 -56.13 -43.45 9.82
CA ALA A 28 -57.11 -42.71 8.97
C ALA A 28 -57.03 -41.15 8.70
N ALA A 29 -56.44 -40.82 7.53
CA ALA A 29 -56.88 -39.90 6.45
C ALA A 29 -57.74 -38.62 6.66
N VAL A 30 -57.32 -37.51 6.01
CA VAL A 30 -58.12 -36.68 5.05
C VAL A 30 -57.21 -35.69 4.27
N ASN A 31 -57.64 -35.25 3.08
CA ASN A 31 -56.89 -34.35 2.19
C ASN A 31 -56.84 -32.88 2.66
N GLY A 32 -55.75 -32.16 2.37
CA GLY A 32 -55.70 -30.68 2.46
C GLY A 32 -54.36 -30.07 2.01
N SER A 33 -54.38 -29.17 1.03
CA SER A 33 -53.19 -28.42 0.58
C SER A 33 -52.96 -27.16 1.43
N GLY A 34 -51.74 -27.01 2.00
CA GLY A 34 -51.41 -25.92 2.93
C GLY A 34 -50.07 -25.23 2.60
N SER A 35 -50.15 -23.94 2.25
CA SER A 35 -49.06 -23.05 1.81
C SER A 35 -47.74 -23.09 2.61
N ARG A 36 -46.60 -23.04 1.91
CA ARG A 36 -45.28 -22.74 2.49
C ARG A 36 -45.15 -21.26 2.86
N ARG A 37 -44.99 -20.92 4.14
CA ARG A 37 -44.28 -19.70 4.62
C ARG A 37 -43.97 -19.83 6.11
N GLY A 38 -42.71 -19.67 6.51
CA GLY A 38 -42.28 -19.86 7.89
C GLY A 38 -40.76 -19.86 8.10
N PHE A 39 -40.04 -18.87 7.55
CA PHE A 39 -38.59 -18.71 7.77
C PHE A 39 -38.11 -17.25 7.65
N ILE A 40 -38.98 -16.27 7.94
CA ILE A 40 -38.72 -14.82 7.72
C ILE A 40 -38.81 -14.01 9.03
N ASP A 41 -39.46 -14.52 10.08
CA ASP A 41 -39.79 -13.75 11.28
C ASP A 41 -38.71 -13.76 12.40
N LEU A 42 -37.50 -14.25 12.12
CA LEU A 42 -36.39 -14.23 13.10
C LEU A 42 -35.39 -13.05 12.91
N LEU A 43 -35.55 -12.22 11.87
CA LEU A 43 -34.62 -11.13 11.54
C LEU A 43 -35.32 -9.77 11.35
N ARG A 44 -36.28 -9.46 12.23
CA ARG A 44 -36.83 -8.10 12.39
C ARG A 44 -37.11 -7.77 13.87
N PHE A 45 -36.08 -7.38 14.62
CA PHE A 45 -36.18 -6.41 15.74
C PHE A 45 -34.79 -6.05 16.29
N SER A 46 -34.09 -5.12 15.63
CA SER A 46 -33.07 -4.30 16.30
C SER A 46 -32.93 -2.96 15.58
N GLY A 47 -33.43 -1.91 16.22
CA GLY A 47 -33.52 -0.59 15.60
C GLY A 47 -34.70 0.21 16.12
N HIS A 48 -34.58 0.75 17.34
CA HIS A 48 -35.16 2.02 17.78
C HIS A 48 -34.42 2.46 19.05
N ARG A 49 -33.97 3.72 19.10
CA ARG A 49 -33.59 4.36 20.37
C ARG A 49 -34.85 4.56 21.21
N HIS A 50 -34.82 4.31 22.51
CA HIS A 50 -35.55 5.15 23.45
C HIS A 50 -34.91 5.16 24.84
N SER A 51 -34.84 6.34 25.44
CA SER A 51 -34.47 6.55 26.84
C SER A 51 -35.70 6.37 27.73
N PHE A 52 -35.52 5.84 28.95
CA PHE A 52 -36.46 6.05 30.05
C PHE A 52 -35.76 6.27 31.40
N LYS A 53 -36.35 7.16 32.20
CA LYS A 53 -35.99 7.47 33.60
C LYS A 53 -36.96 6.77 34.56
N ARG A 54 -36.62 6.84 35.86
CA ARG A 54 -37.48 6.53 37.05
C ARG A 54 -37.72 5.02 37.29
N LEU A 55 -38.08 4.59 38.52
CA LEU A 55 -38.58 5.33 39.70
C LEU A 55 -38.04 4.73 41.02
N GLU A 56 -38.14 5.49 42.11
CA GLU A 56 -37.89 5.01 43.49
C GLU A 56 -39.00 4.07 43.99
N LYS A 57 -38.69 3.12 44.91
CA LYS A 57 -39.22 3.18 46.29
C LYS A 57 -38.72 2.12 47.30
N ASP A 58 -38.57 2.62 48.53
CA ASP A 58 -38.73 2.07 49.90
C ASP A 58 -38.91 0.55 50.16
N GLY A 59 -38.22 0.08 51.22
CA GLY A 59 -38.63 -1.03 52.10
C GLY A 59 -37.91 -2.37 51.88
N ASP A 60 -37.47 -3.12 52.90
CA ASP A 60 -37.34 -2.82 54.34
C ASP A 60 -36.29 -3.80 54.97
N ARG A 61 -36.19 -3.83 56.31
CA ARG A 61 -35.49 -4.77 57.24
C ARG A 61 -35.31 -6.24 56.77
N GLU A 62 -34.37 -7.05 57.31
CA GLU A 62 -33.74 -7.01 58.65
C GLU A 62 -32.38 -7.77 58.76
N THR A 63 -31.78 -7.69 59.95
CA THR A 63 -30.52 -8.26 60.47
C THR A 63 -30.16 -9.73 60.17
N ARG A 64 -28.83 -10.02 60.06
CA ARG A 64 -28.03 -11.05 60.81
C ARG A 64 -26.70 -11.39 60.09
N ASP A 65 -25.59 -11.78 60.71
CA ASP A 65 -25.06 -11.67 62.09
C ASP A 65 -23.56 -12.11 62.10
N ARG A 66 -22.80 -11.75 63.16
CA ARG A 66 -21.56 -12.40 63.69
C ARG A 66 -20.18 -12.29 62.97
N ASN A 67 -19.28 -11.57 63.64
CA ASN A 67 -18.04 -12.04 64.32
C ASN A 67 -16.97 -12.84 63.51
N ASN A 68 -15.67 -12.49 63.55
CA ASN A 68 -14.83 -12.20 64.73
C ASN A 68 -13.59 -11.32 64.44
N TYR A 69 -13.15 -10.57 65.47
CA TYR A 69 -11.79 -10.38 66.02
C TYR A 69 -10.57 -11.10 65.35
N ASN A 70 -9.31 -10.60 65.39
CA ASN A 70 -8.75 -9.57 66.30
C ASN A 70 -7.43 -8.87 65.86
N HIS A 71 -7.18 -7.68 66.46
CA HIS A 71 -5.92 -7.02 66.86
C HIS A 71 -4.68 -6.81 65.95
N ASN A 72 -4.27 -5.52 65.90
CA ASN A 72 -2.91 -4.93 66.08
C ASN A 72 -1.81 -5.23 65.03
N SER A 73 -0.92 -4.30 64.62
CA SER A 73 -0.76 -2.82 64.81
C SER A 73 0.42 -2.36 63.89
N HIS A 74 0.97 -1.13 63.84
CA HIS A 74 0.89 0.13 64.62
C HIS A 74 1.46 1.30 63.75
N LEU A 75 1.37 2.54 64.25
CA LEU A 75 2.20 3.73 63.89
C LEU A 75 1.98 4.37 62.50
N ASP A 76 0.92 5.17 62.42
CA ASP A 76 0.95 6.62 62.14
C ASP A 76 2.09 7.19 61.25
N LEU A 77 1.70 7.87 60.16
CA LEU A 77 1.56 9.34 60.15
C LEU A 77 0.67 9.80 58.97
N HIS A 78 0.14 11.01 59.05
CA HIS A 78 -0.83 11.58 58.10
C HIS A 78 -0.18 12.13 56.82
N ASP A 79 -0.87 11.97 55.69
CA ASP A 79 -1.25 13.08 54.78
C ASP A 79 -2.32 12.60 53.75
N ASP A 80 -2.62 13.44 52.75
CA ASP A 80 -3.43 13.24 51.53
C ASP A 80 -4.98 13.34 51.57
N ASP A 81 -5.40 14.51 51.09
CA ASP A 81 -6.33 14.78 49.97
C ASP A 81 -7.85 14.61 50.04
N SER A 82 -8.48 15.65 49.48
CA SER A 82 -9.90 15.80 49.20
C SER A 82 -10.11 16.11 47.71
N SER A 83 -11.33 15.89 47.21
CA SER A 83 -11.78 16.31 45.86
C SER A 83 -10.94 15.80 44.69
N GLY A 84 -11.13 14.51 44.38
CA GLY A 84 -10.66 13.92 43.14
C GLY A 84 -11.36 14.41 41.86
N ASP A 85 -10.89 13.85 40.76
CA ASP A 85 -11.53 13.87 39.45
C ASP A 85 -11.40 12.45 38.86
N VAL A 86 -12.53 11.79 38.56
CA VAL A 86 -12.55 10.38 38.13
C VAL A 86 -13.43 10.21 36.89
N LEU A 87 -12.80 10.29 35.73
CA LEU A 87 -13.28 9.74 34.47
C LEU A 87 -12.12 8.96 33.82
N GLY A 88 -12.00 7.69 34.17
CA GLY A 88 -10.93 6.81 33.68
C GLY A 88 -11.25 6.12 32.35
N ASP A 89 -10.19 5.69 31.66
CA ASP A 89 -10.27 4.89 30.42
C ASP A 89 -11.19 3.67 30.60
N SER A 90 -12.23 3.55 29.77
CA SER A 90 -13.19 2.44 29.83
C SER A 90 -12.74 1.20 29.05
N ALA A 91 -11.42 1.04 28.89
CA ALA A 91 -10.83 -0.08 28.16
C ALA A 91 -11.22 -1.41 28.82
N PRO A 92 -11.76 -2.40 28.07
CA PRO A 92 -12.31 -3.62 28.67
C PRO A 92 -11.23 -4.42 29.43
N PRO A 93 -11.56 -5.00 30.60
CA PRO A 93 -10.59 -5.69 31.46
C PRO A 93 -9.83 -6.82 30.79
N GLU A 94 -8.61 -7.10 31.28
CA GLU A 94 -7.74 -8.14 30.70
C GLU A 94 -8.38 -9.54 30.72
N TRP A 95 -9.20 -9.86 31.73
CA TRP A 95 -9.94 -11.12 31.77
C TRP A 95 -11.01 -11.24 30.67
N VAL A 96 -11.56 -10.12 30.18
CA VAL A 96 -12.49 -10.10 29.04
C VAL A 96 -11.75 -10.44 27.74
N LEU A 97 -10.51 -9.95 27.57
CA LEU A 97 -9.67 -10.31 26.42
C LEU A 97 -9.32 -11.81 26.41
N LEU A 98 -9.00 -12.40 27.57
CA LEU A 98 -8.74 -13.83 27.66
C LEU A 98 -10.01 -14.67 27.36
N LEU A 99 -11.18 -14.24 27.87
CA LEU A 99 -12.47 -14.86 27.53
C LEU A 99 -12.79 -14.74 26.02
N LEU A 100 -12.49 -13.60 25.41
CA LEU A 100 -12.64 -13.36 23.97
C LEU A 100 -11.72 -14.28 23.15
N GLY A 101 -10.49 -14.52 23.62
CA GLY A 101 -9.57 -15.52 23.07
C GLY A 101 -10.13 -16.94 23.12
N CYS A 102 -10.77 -17.33 24.23
CA CYS A 102 -11.43 -18.63 24.35
C CYS A 102 -12.61 -18.78 23.37
N LEU A 103 -13.43 -17.73 23.22
CA LEU A 103 -14.55 -17.71 22.27
C LEU A 103 -14.07 -17.72 20.81
N LEU A 104 -12.97 -17.01 20.50
CA LEU A 104 -12.31 -17.01 19.20
C LEU A 104 -11.71 -18.38 18.86
N GLY A 105 -11.07 -19.05 19.82
CA GLY A 105 -10.56 -20.41 19.65
C GLY A 105 -11.68 -21.41 19.38
N LEU A 106 -12.77 -21.34 20.15
CA LEU A 106 -13.97 -22.17 19.95
C LEU A 106 -14.58 -21.94 18.56
N ALA A 107 -14.86 -20.70 18.19
CA ALA A 107 -15.42 -20.36 16.88
C ALA A 107 -14.53 -20.83 15.73
N THR A 108 -13.22 -20.56 15.80
CA THR A 108 -12.26 -20.97 14.77
C THR A 108 -12.21 -22.49 14.61
N GLY A 109 -12.15 -23.24 15.72
CA GLY A 109 -12.16 -24.70 15.69
C GLY A 109 -13.44 -25.28 15.09
N LEU A 110 -14.60 -24.69 15.41
CA LEU A 110 -15.89 -25.08 14.81
C LEU A 110 -15.91 -24.83 13.29
N PHE A 111 -15.48 -23.66 12.83
CA PHE A 111 -15.48 -23.31 11.40
C PHE A 111 -14.45 -24.07 10.59
N VAL A 112 -13.24 -24.32 11.12
CA VAL A 112 -12.22 -25.14 10.44
C VAL A 112 -12.63 -26.62 10.40
N ALA A 113 -13.25 -27.16 11.46
CA ALA A 113 -13.82 -28.51 11.43
C ALA A 113 -14.98 -28.63 10.42
N ALA A 114 -15.85 -27.62 10.33
CA ALA A 114 -16.91 -27.57 9.31
C ALA A 114 -16.35 -27.48 7.88
N PHE A 115 -15.31 -26.67 7.67
CA PHE A 115 -14.59 -26.55 6.41
C PHE A 115 -13.97 -27.90 5.98
N ASN A 116 -13.24 -28.57 6.88
CA ASN A 116 -12.66 -29.89 6.60
C ASN A 116 -13.74 -30.94 6.27
N LYS A 117 -14.87 -30.98 7.01
CA LYS A 117 -16.00 -31.86 6.65
C LYS A 117 -16.62 -31.51 5.28
N GLY A 118 -16.65 -30.23 4.92
CA GLY A 118 -17.04 -29.78 3.58
C GLY A 118 -16.10 -30.29 2.48
N VAL A 119 -14.78 -30.23 2.70
CA VAL A 119 -13.75 -30.80 1.80
C VAL A 119 -13.99 -32.30 1.59
N HIS A 120 -14.19 -33.06 2.66
CA HIS A 120 -14.45 -34.51 2.59
C HIS A 120 -15.78 -34.83 1.86
N LEU A 121 -16.87 -34.12 2.15
CA LEU A 121 -18.16 -34.31 1.48
C LEU A 121 -18.07 -34.05 -0.04
N ILE A 122 -17.35 -32.99 -0.44
CA ILE A 122 -17.10 -32.70 -1.86
C ILE A 122 -16.22 -33.78 -2.49
N HIS A 123 -15.22 -34.29 -1.78
CA HIS A 123 -14.35 -35.37 -2.25
C HIS A 123 -15.12 -36.68 -2.50
N GLU A 124 -15.87 -37.17 -1.52
CA GLU A 124 -16.68 -38.39 -1.63
C GLU A 124 -17.66 -38.33 -2.81
N TRP A 125 -18.34 -37.18 -2.95
CA TRP A 125 -19.30 -36.94 -4.02
C TRP A 125 -18.62 -36.85 -5.40
N ALA A 126 -17.57 -36.03 -5.54
CA ALA A 126 -16.94 -35.77 -6.83
C ALA A 126 -16.22 -36.99 -7.40
N TRP A 127 -15.58 -37.79 -6.55
CA TRP A 127 -14.84 -38.99 -6.97
C TRP A 127 -15.69 -40.27 -6.93
N ALA A 128 -16.93 -40.18 -6.44
CA ALA A 128 -17.91 -41.24 -6.31
C ALA A 128 -17.39 -42.44 -5.50
N GLY A 129 -16.97 -42.17 -4.26
CA GLY A 129 -16.61 -43.20 -3.27
C GLY A 129 -15.29 -43.93 -3.53
N THR A 130 -14.28 -43.26 -4.12
CA THR A 130 -12.90 -43.78 -4.06
C THR A 130 -12.46 -43.92 -2.60
N PRO A 131 -11.77 -45.01 -2.21
CA PRO A 131 -11.40 -45.24 -0.81
C PRO A 131 -10.43 -44.17 -0.29
N ASN A 132 -10.44 -43.96 1.02
CA ASN A 132 -9.63 -42.97 1.74
C ASN A 132 -8.09 -43.11 1.56
N GLU A 133 -7.64 -44.22 0.95
CA GLU A 133 -6.28 -44.44 0.41
C GLU A 133 -5.87 -43.37 -0.63
N GLY A 134 -6.85 -42.70 -1.26
CA GLY A 134 -6.64 -41.50 -2.08
C GLY A 134 -5.80 -41.75 -3.34
N ALA A 135 -4.83 -40.87 -3.61
CA ALA A 135 -4.09 -40.88 -4.87
C ALA A 135 -3.18 -42.11 -5.10
N ALA A 136 -2.86 -42.88 -4.04
CA ALA A 136 -2.16 -44.16 -4.17
C ALA A 136 -3.05 -45.23 -4.83
N TRP A 137 -4.35 -45.26 -4.53
CA TRP A 137 -5.31 -46.16 -5.17
C TRP A 137 -5.44 -45.88 -6.68
N LEU A 138 -5.49 -44.60 -7.07
CA LEU A 138 -5.54 -44.19 -8.49
C LEU A 138 -4.31 -44.64 -9.30
N ARG A 139 -3.18 -44.91 -8.65
CA ARG A 139 -1.94 -45.42 -9.27
C ARG A 139 -2.06 -46.89 -9.70
N LEU A 140 -2.94 -47.66 -9.06
CA LEU A 140 -3.10 -49.11 -9.27
C LEU A 140 -4.22 -49.46 -10.25
N GLN A 141 -5.09 -48.49 -10.58
CA GLN A 141 -6.22 -48.69 -11.49
C GLN A 141 -5.83 -48.54 -12.96
N ARG A 142 -6.62 -49.17 -13.85
CA ARG A 142 -6.42 -49.06 -15.30
C ARG A 142 -6.82 -47.67 -15.79
N LEU A 143 -5.87 -46.97 -16.43
CA LEU A 143 -6.08 -45.62 -16.95
C LEU A 143 -7.25 -45.51 -17.93
N ALA A 144 -7.52 -46.56 -18.72
CA ALA A 144 -8.64 -46.60 -19.66
C ALA A 144 -10.02 -46.39 -19.00
N ASP A 145 -10.17 -46.85 -17.76
CA ASP A 145 -11.44 -46.78 -17.01
C ASP A 145 -11.52 -45.49 -16.15
N THR A 146 -10.37 -44.92 -15.76
CA THR A 146 -10.28 -43.81 -14.80
C THR A 146 -9.93 -42.44 -15.40
N TRP A 147 -9.38 -42.36 -16.62
CA TRP A 147 -8.89 -41.09 -17.19
C TRP A 147 -9.93 -39.97 -17.22
N HIS A 148 -11.19 -40.30 -17.52
CA HIS A 148 -12.32 -39.36 -17.51
C HIS A 148 -12.44 -38.63 -16.15
N ARG A 149 -12.30 -39.37 -15.04
CA ARG A 149 -12.41 -38.82 -13.67
C ARG A 149 -11.18 -37.96 -13.34
N ILE A 150 -9.99 -38.51 -13.60
CA ILE A 150 -8.69 -37.85 -13.34
C ILE A 150 -8.58 -36.51 -14.07
N LEU A 151 -9.12 -36.41 -15.30
CA LEU A 151 -9.08 -35.19 -16.10
C LEU A 151 -10.23 -34.22 -15.78
N LEU A 152 -11.48 -34.70 -15.71
CA LEU A 152 -12.66 -33.81 -15.68
C LEU A 152 -13.01 -33.29 -14.28
N ILE A 153 -12.70 -34.03 -13.21
CA ILE A 153 -13.06 -33.59 -11.84
C ILE A 153 -12.29 -32.32 -11.42
N PRO A 154 -10.96 -32.21 -11.62
CA PRO A 154 -10.22 -30.97 -11.36
C PRO A 154 -10.68 -29.79 -12.22
N VAL A 155 -11.05 -30.04 -13.49
CA VAL A 155 -11.64 -29.02 -14.39
C VAL A 155 -12.95 -28.49 -13.82
N PHE A 156 -13.86 -29.39 -13.41
CA PHE A 156 -15.16 -29.02 -12.85
C PHE A 156 -15.03 -28.21 -11.56
N GLY A 157 -14.09 -28.58 -10.68
CA GLY A 157 -13.75 -27.77 -9.51
C GLY A 157 -13.24 -26.37 -9.88
N GLY A 158 -12.35 -26.28 -10.87
CA GLY A 158 -11.87 -25.01 -11.39
C GLY A 158 -12.98 -24.13 -11.99
N VAL A 159 -13.94 -24.70 -12.73
CA VAL A 159 -15.11 -23.97 -13.23
C VAL A 159 -15.92 -23.38 -12.07
N ILE A 160 -16.24 -24.17 -11.03
CA ILE A 160 -16.99 -23.67 -9.88
C ILE A 160 -16.22 -22.56 -9.14
N VAL A 161 -14.93 -22.76 -8.88
CA VAL A 161 -14.08 -21.78 -8.19
C VAL A 161 -13.95 -20.46 -8.97
N GLY A 162 -13.89 -20.56 -10.30
CA GLY A 162 -13.92 -19.43 -11.22
C GLY A 162 -15.27 -18.70 -11.21
N MET A 163 -16.39 -19.42 -11.30
CA MET A 163 -17.72 -18.82 -11.21
C MET A 163 -17.96 -18.12 -9.86
N MET A 164 -17.40 -18.67 -8.77
CA MET A 164 -17.41 -18.04 -7.45
C MET A 164 -16.49 -16.80 -7.37
N HIS A 165 -15.39 -16.75 -8.14
CA HIS A 165 -14.58 -15.53 -8.27
C HIS A 165 -15.35 -14.43 -8.97
N GLY A 166 -15.98 -14.73 -10.12
CA GLY A 166 -16.85 -13.77 -10.82
C GLY A 166 -18.04 -13.32 -9.97
N LEU A 167 -18.61 -14.21 -9.14
CA LEU A 167 -19.66 -13.83 -8.19
C LEU A 167 -19.14 -12.89 -7.08
N LEU A 168 -17.92 -13.09 -6.56
CA LEU A 168 -17.29 -12.16 -5.63
C LEU A 168 -17.02 -10.80 -6.27
N GLU A 169 -16.54 -10.79 -7.51
CA GLU A 169 -16.26 -9.58 -8.29
C GLU A 169 -17.56 -8.77 -8.54
N ILE A 170 -18.65 -9.45 -8.90
CA ILE A 170 -19.99 -8.85 -9.01
C ILE A 170 -20.50 -8.35 -7.65
N LEU A 171 -20.28 -9.10 -6.56
CA LEU A 171 -20.69 -8.67 -5.21
C LEU A 171 -19.90 -7.46 -4.71
N ASP A 172 -18.63 -7.31 -5.11
CA ASP A 172 -17.81 -6.16 -4.75
C ASP A 172 -18.22 -4.93 -5.57
N GLN A 173 -18.46 -5.08 -6.88
CA GLN A 173 -19.08 -4.05 -7.72
C GLN A 173 -20.45 -3.60 -7.15
N ILE A 174 -21.29 -4.54 -6.69
CA ILE A 174 -22.55 -4.23 -6.02
C ILE A 174 -22.30 -3.49 -4.69
N LYS A 175 -21.34 -3.91 -3.87
CA LYS A 175 -21.00 -3.24 -2.62
C LYS A 175 -20.52 -1.81 -2.85
N GLN A 176 -19.63 -1.60 -3.81
CA GLN A 176 -19.15 -0.29 -4.25
C GLN A 176 -20.29 0.60 -4.78
N SER A 177 -21.30 0.02 -5.46
CA SER A 177 -22.48 0.77 -5.92
C SER A 177 -23.50 1.13 -4.81
N SER A 178 -23.39 0.50 -3.63
CA SER A 178 -24.40 0.55 -2.55
C SER A 178 -24.01 1.44 -1.36
N SER A 179 -22.73 1.84 -1.27
CA SER A 179 -22.18 2.61 -0.13
C SER A 179 -22.67 4.06 -0.01
N SER A 180 -23.47 4.54 -0.95
CA SER A 180 -24.01 5.91 -0.98
C SER A 180 -25.10 6.20 0.06
N GLN A 181 -25.67 5.19 0.75
CA GLN A 181 -26.65 5.42 1.81
C GLN A 181 -26.59 4.46 3.01
N ARG A 182 -26.52 5.07 4.20
CA ARG A 182 -26.64 4.54 5.58
C ARG A 182 -25.36 3.96 6.22
N GLN A 183 -24.99 4.56 7.34
CA GLN A 183 -24.29 3.87 8.42
C GLN A 183 -25.19 2.75 8.98
N GLY A 184 -24.89 1.51 8.61
CA GLY A 184 -25.56 0.30 9.09
C GLY A 184 -24.64 -0.90 8.87
N PHE A 185 -24.75 -1.92 9.73
CA PHE A 185 -23.85 -3.08 9.78
C PHE A 185 -23.43 -3.61 8.39
N ASP A 186 -22.12 -3.61 8.12
CA ASP A 186 -21.52 -4.20 6.91
C ASP A 186 -21.55 -5.73 6.99
N LEU A 187 -22.75 -6.30 6.87
CA LEU A 187 -23.01 -7.74 6.88
C LEU A 187 -22.22 -8.46 5.76
N LEU A 188 -21.91 -7.76 4.67
CA LEU A 188 -21.11 -8.27 3.55
C LEU A 188 -19.67 -8.57 3.96
N SER A 189 -19.09 -7.85 4.93
CA SER A 189 -17.71 -8.10 5.40
C SER A 189 -17.47 -9.55 5.88
N GLY A 190 -18.48 -10.19 6.48
CA GLY A 190 -18.42 -11.61 6.89
C GLY A 190 -18.63 -12.62 5.75
N VAL A 191 -19.09 -12.17 4.58
CA VAL A 191 -19.42 -13.04 3.43
C VAL A 191 -18.17 -13.43 2.63
N TYR A 192 -17.25 -12.49 2.38
CA TYR A 192 -16.04 -12.75 1.58
C TYR A 192 -15.16 -13.89 2.12
N PRO A 193 -14.87 -13.98 3.44
CA PRO A 193 -14.12 -15.12 4.00
C PRO A 193 -14.84 -16.44 3.84
N THR A 194 -16.17 -16.44 4.04
CA THR A 194 -17.02 -17.63 3.91
C THR A 194 -16.99 -18.16 2.48
N ILE A 195 -17.07 -17.29 1.47
CA ILE A 195 -16.99 -17.69 0.06
C ILE A 195 -15.57 -18.20 -0.28
N LYS A 196 -14.50 -17.56 0.21
CA LYS A 196 -13.12 -18.05 0.01
C LYS A 196 -12.89 -19.42 0.65
N ALA A 197 -13.47 -19.69 1.81
CA ALA A 197 -13.45 -21.02 2.44
C ALA A 197 -14.17 -22.08 1.58
N ILE A 198 -15.31 -21.74 0.98
CA ILE A 198 -16.04 -22.65 0.07
C ILE A 198 -15.26 -22.86 -1.24
N GLN A 199 -14.63 -21.83 -1.81
CA GLN A 199 -13.74 -21.97 -2.98
C GLN A 199 -12.57 -22.92 -2.69
N ALA A 200 -11.97 -22.81 -1.50
CA ALA A 200 -10.95 -23.75 -1.06
C ALA A 200 -11.50 -25.17 -0.91
N ALA A 201 -12.69 -25.33 -0.31
CA ALA A 201 -13.31 -26.63 -0.11
C ALA A 201 -13.58 -27.35 -1.45
N VAL A 202 -14.08 -26.62 -2.44
CA VAL A 202 -14.25 -27.12 -3.82
C VAL A 202 -12.90 -27.48 -4.43
N THR A 203 -11.92 -26.58 -4.41
CA THR A 203 -10.56 -26.80 -4.95
C THR A 203 -9.92 -28.09 -4.42
N LEU A 204 -10.02 -28.32 -3.11
CA LEU A 204 -9.41 -29.45 -2.43
C LEU A 204 -10.19 -30.76 -2.64
N GLY A 205 -11.52 -30.72 -2.54
CA GLY A 205 -12.38 -31.90 -2.74
C GLY A 205 -12.32 -32.44 -4.18
N THR A 206 -12.21 -31.57 -5.18
CA THR A 206 -11.98 -31.96 -6.58
C THR A 206 -10.54 -32.37 -6.89
N GLY A 207 -9.65 -32.43 -5.89
CA GLY A 207 -8.31 -33.01 -6.00
C GLY A 207 -7.25 -32.11 -6.62
N CYS A 208 -7.45 -30.79 -6.70
CA CYS A 208 -6.40 -29.87 -7.13
C CYS A 208 -5.23 -29.88 -6.13
N SER A 209 -4.03 -29.53 -6.61
CA SER A 209 -2.76 -29.82 -5.92
C SER A 209 -2.37 -28.77 -4.86
N LEU A 210 -3.29 -28.45 -3.94
CA LEU A 210 -3.18 -27.43 -2.89
C LEU A 210 -3.52 -28.00 -1.51
N GLY A 211 -3.30 -27.25 -0.42
CA GLY A 211 -3.55 -27.65 0.98
C GLY A 211 -4.64 -26.86 1.72
N PRO A 212 -5.30 -27.45 2.74
CA PRO A 212 -6.35 -26.79 3.54
C PRO A 212 -5.87 -25.70 4.50
N GLU A 213 -4.59 -25.68 4.88
CA GLU A 213 -4.16 -24.99 6.11
C GLU A 213 -4.07 -23.47 5.97
N GLY A 214 -3.77 -22.98 4.76
CA GLY A 214 -3.86 -21.55 4.43
C GLY A 214 -5.29 -21.01 4.59
N PRO A 215 -6.29 -21.63 3.95
CA PRO A 215 -7.71 -21.37 4.23
C PRO A 215 -8.08 -21.43 5.73
N SER A 216 -7.57 -22.40 6.50
CA SER A 216 -7.82 -22.47 7.95
C SER A 216 -7.30 -21.25 8.72
N VAL A 217 -6.14 -20.72 8.34
CA VAL A 217 -5.61 -19.45 8.89
C VAL A 217 -6.50 -18.28 8.54
N ASP A 218 -6.98 -18.18 7.30
CA ASP A 218 -7.79 -17.05 6.86
C ASP A 218 -9.22 -17.09 7.45
N ILE A 219 -9.77 -18.28 7.71
CA ILE A 219 -10.98 -18.48 8.54
C ILE A 219 -10.74 -17.92 9.94
N GLY A 220 -9.64 -18.29 10.61
CA GLY A 220 -9.32 -17.84 11.97
C GLY A 220 -9.09 -16.33 12.08
N LYS A 221 -8.34 -15.73 11.13
CA LYS A 221 -8.20 -14.26 11.00
C LYS A 221 -9.56 -13.57 10.83
N SER A 222 -10.47 -14.18 10.09
CA SER A 222 -11.78 -13.59 9.80
C SER A 222 -12.74 -13.68 10.99
N CYS A 223 -12.67 -14.76 11.77
CA CYS A 223 -13.31 -14.83 13.08
C CYS A 223 -12.77 -13.72 13.99
N ALA A 224 -11.45 -13.54 14.06
CA ALA A 224 -10.81 -12.48 14.84
C ALA A 224 -11.21 -11.07 14.38
N ALA A 225 -11.36 -10.84 13.07
CA ALA A 225 -11.87 -9.58 12.53
C ALA A 225 -13.30 -9.30 13.03
N GLY A 226 -14.19 -10.30 12.99
CA GLY A 226 -15.54 -10.21 13.54
C GLY A 226 -15.57 -9.87 15.03
N PHE A 227 -14.76 -10.55 15.85
CA PHE A 227 -14.63 -10.22 17.29
C PHE A 227 -13.98 -8.84 17.52
N SER A 228 -13.10 -8.36 16.64
CA SER A 228 -12.49 -7.03 16.77
C SER A 228 -13.47 -5.87 16.59
N LEU A 229 -14.57 -6.09 15.84
CA LEU A 229 -15.68 -5.12 15.72
C LEU A 229 -16.48 -4.96 17.02
N MET A 230 -16.30 -5.85 18.00
CA MET A 230 -16.92 -5.78 19.32
C MET A 230 -16.04 -5.05 20.35
N MET A 231 -14.94 -4.41 19.92
CA MET A 231 -13.97 -3.73 20.78
C MET A 231 -13.76 -2.27 20.39
N GLU A 232 -13.33 -1.46 21.36
CA GLU A 232 -12.85 -0.09 21.12
C GLU A 232 -11.59 -0.10 20.24
N ASN A 233 -11.36 1.02 19.53
CA ASN A 233 -10.42 1.09 18.40
C ASN A 233 -8.93 1.15 18.81
N ASN A 234 -8.43 0.09 19.42
CA ASN A 234 -7.04 -0.06 19.86
C ASN A 234 -6.26 -0.96 18.88
N ARG A 235 -5.25 -0.39 18.20
CA ARG A 235 -4.41 -1.04 17.18
C ARG A 235 -3.71 -2.31 17.71
N GLU A 236 -3.16 -2.27 18.92
CA GLU A 236 -2.48 -3.42 19.56
C GLU A 236 -3.44 -4.58 19.82
N ARG A 237 -4.63 -4.31 20.42
CA ARG A 237 -5.64 -5.33 20.73
C ARG A 237 -6.19 -5.98 19.46
N LYS A 238 -6.36 -5.21 18.38
CA LYS A 238 -6.76 -5.72 17.05
C LYS A 238 -5.69 -6.65 16.46
N ILE A 239 -4.41 -6.27 16.54
CA ILE A 239 -3.28 -7.12 16.10
C ILE A 239 -3.21 -8.41 16.92
N ALA A 240 -3.36 -8.32 18.24
CA ALA A 240 -3.36 -9.48 19.14
C ALA A 240 -4.49 -10.47 18.81
N LEU A 241 -5.71 -9.97 18.54
CA LEU A 241 -6.84 -10.81 18.11
C LEU A 241 -6.55 -11.50 16.78
N ILE A 242 -6.06 -10.77 15.77
CA ILE A 242 -5.73 -11.34 14.45
C ILE A 242 -4.64 -12.42 14.57
N ALA A 243 -3.65 -12.20 15.44
CA ALA A 243 -2.61 -13.19 15.75
C ALA A 243 -3.20 -14.45 16.42
N ALA A 244 -4.08 -14.30 17.42
CA ALA A 244 -4.74 -15.44 18.08
C ALA A 244 -5.65 -16.22 17.13
N GLY A 245 -6.36 -15.55 16.23
CA GLY A 245 -7.17 -16.19 15.18
C GLY A 245 -6.31 -16.96 14.18
N ALA A 246 -5.21 -16.38 13.72
CA ALA A 246 -4.26 -17.06 12.83
C ALA A 246 -3.62 -18.29 13.50
N ALA A 247 -3.30 -18.21 14.80
CA ALA A 247 -2.78 -19.31 15.61
C ALA A 247 -3.80 -20.47 15.71
N ALA A 248 -5.05 -20.13 16.06
CA ALA A 248 -6.16 -21.06 16.14
C ALA A 248 -6.44 -21.77 14.80
N GLY A 249 -6.28 -21.06 13.68
CA GLY A 249 -6.43 -21.60 12.32
C GLY A 249 -5.38 -22.66 11.97
N ILE A 250 -4.09 -22.41 12.21
CA ILE A 250 -3.04 -23.44 12.08
C ILE A 250 -3.29 -24.60 13.04
N SER A 251 -3.63 -24.30 14.30
CA SER A 251 -3.75 -25.33 15.35
C SER A 251 -4.83 -26.35 15.03
N SER A 252 -6.03 -25.90 14.62
CA SER A 252 -7.12 -26.81 14.19
C SER A 252 -6.82 -27.48 12.84
N GLY A 253 -6.12 -26.81 11.93
CA GLY A 253 -5.76 -27.36 10.61
C GLY A 253 -4.73 -28.50 10.66
N PHE A 254 -3.76 -28.44 11.58
CA PHE A 254 -2.70 -29.45 11.74
C PHE A 254 -2.84 -30.37 12.96
N ASN A 255 -3.80 -30.10 13.87
CA ASN A 255 -3.83 -30.66 15.22
C ASN A 255 -2.50 -30.41 15.98
N ALA A 256 -2.04 -29.16 15.94
CA ALA A 256 -0.71 -28.74 16.40
C ALA A 256 -0.77 -27.36 17.08
N ALA A 257 -1.05 -27.36 18.38
CA ALA A 257 -1.30 -26.14 19.16
C ALA A 257 0.00 -25.37 19.45
N VAL A 258 1.12 -26.06 19.67
CA VAL A 258 2.42 -25.42 19.89
C VAL A 258 2.91 -24.78 18.59
N ALA A 259 2.80 -25.49 17.46
CA ALA A 259 3.12 -24.95 16.15
C ALA A 259 2.28 -23.69 15.81
N GLY A 260 0.97 -23.70 16.08
CA GLY A 260 0.10 -22.56 15.84
C GLY A 260 0.46 -21.31 16.66
N CYS A 261 0.89 -21.48 17.91
CA CYS A 261 1.37 -20.37 18.74
C CYS A 261 2.62 -19.70 18.13
N PHE A 262 3.61 -20.50 17.74
CA PHE A 262 4.82 -19.99 17.11
C PHE A 262 4.57 -19.42 15.72
N PHE A 263 3.62 -19.99 14.96
CA PHE A 263 3.18 -19.42 13.68
C PHE A 263 2.68 -17.98 13.83
N ALA A 264 1.87 -17.68 14.85
CA ALA A 264 1.39 -16.32 15.07
C ALA A 264 2.51 -15.35 15.49
N ILE A 265 3.47 -15.79 16.30
CA ILE A 265 4.64 -14.99 16.67
C ILE A 265 5.51 -14.70 15.44
N GLU A 266 5.86 -15.75 14.68
CA GLU A 266 6.77 -15.71 13.53
C GLU A 266 6.14 -15.06 12.28
N THR A 267 4.82 -15.19 12.09
CA THR A 267 4.13 -14.79 10.85
C THR A 267 3.25 -13.55 11.01
N VAL A 268 2.72 -13.27 12.21
CA VAL A 268 1.82 -12.13 12.44
C VAL A 268 2.46 -11.05 13.32
N LEU A 269 2.96 -11.40 14.51
CA LEU A 269 3.46 -10.39 15.46
C LEU A 269 4.80 -9.78 15.03
N ARG A 270 5.78 -10.59 14.59
CA ARG A 270 7.11 -10.10 14.19
C ARG A 270 7.07 -9.11 13.02
N PRO A 271 6.37 -9.36 11.89
CA PRO A 271 6.27 -8.37 10.81
C PRO A 271 5.64 -7.05 11.25
N LEU A 272 4.65 -7.12 12.15
CA LEU A 272 3.96 -5.95 12.71
C LEU A 272 4.71 -5.30 13.90
N ARG A 273 5.96 -5.71 14.15
CA ARG A 273 6.84 -5.24 15.24
C ARG A 273 6.21 -5.30 16.65
N ALA A 274 5.19 -6.12 16.84
CA ALA A 274 4.46 -6.28 18.10
C ALA A 274 5.22 -7.11 19.16
N GLU A 275 6.55 -7.09 19.12
CA GLU A 275 7.43 -7.90 19.99
C GLU A 275 7.37 -7.46 21.47
N ASN A 276 6.93 -6.21 21.73
CA ASN A 276 6.65 -5.69 23.07
C ASN A 276 5.15 -5.79 23.47
N SER A 277 4.34 -6.58 22.75
CA SER A 277 2.90 -6.69 23.05
C SER A 277 2.65 -7.16 24.50
N PRO A 278 1.54 -6.72 25.15
CA PRO A 278 1.29 -7.04 26.55
C PRO A 278 1.24 -8.54 26.84
N PRO A 279 1.59 -9.00 28.07
CA PRO A 279 1.64 -10.43 28.41
C PRO A 279 0.35 -11.21 28.13
N PHE A 280 -0.82 -10.54 28.17
CA PHE A 280 -2.10 -11.17 27.82
C PHE A 280 -2.17 -11.62 26.35
N THR A 281 -1.42 -11.01 25.42
CA THR A 281 -1.41 -11.37 24.00
C THR A 281 -0.93 -12.80 23.81
N THR A 282 0.20 -13.16 24.44
CA THR A 282 0.75 -14.52 24.40
C THR A 282 -0.20 -15.52 25.05
N ALA A 283 -0.81 -15.18 26.19
CA ALA A 283 -1.80 -16.03 26.85
C ALA A 283 -3.06 -16.24 25.98
N MET A 284 -3.55 -15.19 25.32
CA MET A 284 -4.70 -15.24 24.42
C MET A 284 -4.43 -16.10 23.17
N ILE A 285 -3.23 -15.99 22.58
CA ILE A 285 -2.77 -16.84 21.48
C ILE A 285 -2.73 -18.32 21.89
N ILE A 286 -2.19 -18.64 23.07
CA ILE A 286 -2.13 -20.01 23.59
C ILE A 286 -3.53 -20.57 23.85
N LEU A 287 -4.39 -19.83 24.54
CA LEU A 287 -5.77 -20.24 24.83
C LEU A 287 -6.56 -20.50 23.54
N ALA A 288 -6.52 -19.58 22.58
CA ALA A 288 -7.20 -19.73 21.30
C ALA A 288 -6.70 -20.96 20.52
N SER A 289 -5.38 -21.19 20.51
CA SER A 289 -4.74 -22.34 19.83
C SER A 289 -5.16 -23.68 20.44
N VAL A 290 -5.04 -23.82 21.77
CA VAL A 290 -5.38 -25.06 22.49
C VAL A 290 -6.87 -25.38 22.39
N ILE A 291 -7.74 -24.39 22.54
CA ILE A 291 -9.19 -24.58 22.42
C ILE A 291 -9.57 -24.95 20.98
N SER A 292 -9.03 -24.25 19.97
CA SER A 292 -9.28 -24.55 18.56
C SER A 292 -8.84 -25.98 18.18
N SER A 293 -7.63 -26.40 18.59
CA SER A 293 -7.16 -27.77 18.38
C SER A 293 -8.04 -28.81 19.07
N THR A 294 -8.44 -28.56 20.33
CA THR A 294 -9.30 -29.47 21.11
C THR A 294 -10.70 -29.62 20.46
N VAL A 295 -11.29 -28.52 20.01
CA VAL A 295 -12.58 -28.51 19.30
C VAL A 295 -12.47 -29.23 17.94
N SER A 296 -11.37 -29.03 17.22
CA SER A 296 -11.04 -29.78 16.00
C SER A 296 -11.07 -31.28 16.26
N ASN A 297 -10.38 -31.73 17.31
CA ASN A 297 -10.21 -33.15 17.62
C ASN A 297 -11.50 -33.85 18.05
N VAL A 298 -12.37 -33.16 18.80
CA VAL A 298 -13.69 -33.66 19.18
C VAL A 298 -14.62 -33.81 17.96
N LEU A 299 -14.41 -33.03 16.90
CA LEU A 299 -15.27 -33.04 15.70
C LEU A 299 -14.72 -33.87 14.53
N LEU A 300 -13.40 -34.00 14.39
CA LEU A 300 -12.73 -34.68 13.28
C LEU A 300 -12.08 -36.02 13.69
N GLY A 301 -11.83 -36.24 14.98
CA GLY A 301 -11.07 -37.38 15.50
C GLY A 301 -9.74 -36.96 16.12
N THR A 302 -9.15 -37.84 16.91
CA THR A 302 -7.91 -37.58 17.68
C THR A 302 -6.62 -37.99 16.98
N GLU A 303 -6.70 -38.47 15.74
CA GLU A 303 -5.54 -38.93 14.97
C GLU A 303 -4.66 -37.74 14.55
N SER A 304 -3.33 -37.95 14.54
CA SER A 304 -2.39 -36.99 13.97
C SER A 304 -2.37 -37.11 12.45
N ALA A 305 -2.04 -36.03 11.74
CA ALA A 305 -2.06 -35.99 10.27
C ALA A 305 -1.14 -37.03 9.57
N PHE A 306 -0.21 -37.63 10.32
CA PHE A 306 0.66 -38.74 9.93
C PHE A 306 0.88 -39.66 11.13
N THR A 307 1.26 -40.92 10.91
CA THR A 307 1.84 -41.77 11.97
C THR A 307 3.35 -41.96 11.72
N VAL A 308 4.16 -41.35 12.57
CA VAL A 308 5.61 -41.21 12.33
C VAL A 308 6.38 -42.42 12.90
N PRO A 309 7.27 -43.07 12.13
CA PRO A 309 8.16 -44.11 12.66
C PRO A 309 9.20 -43.53 13.64
N ALA A 310 9.59 -44.31 14.64
CA ALA A 310 10.61 -43.91 15.62
C ALA A 310 11.95 -43.55 14.94
N TYR A 311 12.57 -42.44 15.36
CA TYR A 311 13.80 -41.94 14.76
C TYR A 311 15.05 -42.45 15.50
N ASP A 312 16.03 -42.93 14.74
CA ASP A 312 17.31 -43.40 15.29
C ASP A 312 18.49 -42.88 14.46
N LEU A 313 19.29 -42.00 15.06
CA LEU A 313 20.51 -41.43 14.49
C LEU A 313 21.65 -42.43 14.70
N LYS A 314 22.04 -43.17 13.66
CA LYS A 314 23.06 -44.22 13.79
C LYS A 314 24.47 -43.68 13.91
N SER A 315 24.74 -42.49 13.37
CA SER A 315 26.06 -41.87 13.40
C SER A 315 25.99 -40.34 13.33
N ALA A 316 26.89 -39.67 14.05
CA ALA A 316 27.12 -38.23 13.90
C ALA A 316 27.61 -37.85 12.48
N ALA A 317 28.15 -38.81 11.72
CA ALA A 317 28.53 -38.63 10.32
C ALA A 317 27.32 -38.40 9.38
N GLU A 318 26.09 -38.61 9.84
CA GLU A 318 24.88 -38.27 9.08
C GLU A 318 24.57 -36.76 9.11
N LEU A 319 25.09 -35.99 10.08
CA LEU A 319 24.76 -34.56 10.22
C LEU A 319 25.05 -33.74 8.94
N PRO A 320 26.20 -33.89 8.25
CA PRO A 320 26.42 -33.25 6.95
C PRO A 320 25.41 -33.65 5.87
N LEU A 321 24.88 -34.87 5.89
CA LEU A 321 23.86 -35.33 4.93
C LEU A 321 22.53 -34.59 5.14
N TYR A 322 22.10 -34.42 6.39
CA TYR A 322 20.91 -33.61 6.71
C TYR A 322 21.10 -32.12 6.35
N LEU A 323 22.32 -31.57 6.50
CA LEU A 323 22.65 -30.21 6.05
C LEU A 323 22.58 -30.06 4.51
N ILE A 324 23.09 -31.04 3.76
CA ILE A 324 22.98 -31.08 2.29
C ILE A 324 21.52 -31.21 1.85
N LEU A 325 20.73 -32.05 2.52
CA LEU A 325 19.28 -32.15 2.28
C LEU A 325 18.58 -30.81 2.55
N GLY A 326 18.95 -30.09 3.61
CA GLY A 326 18.45 -28.73 3.89
C GLY A 326 18.66 -27.79 2.70
N MET A 327 19.89 -27.73 2.16
CA MET A 327 20.19 -26.92 0.97
C MET A 327 19.38 -27.37 -0.27
N LEU A 328 19.21 -28.69 -0.48
CA LEU A 328 18.41 -29.23 -1.58
C LEU A 328 16.92 -28.83 -1.47
N CYS A 329 16.33 -28.91 -0.28
CA CYS A 329 14.98 -28.42 0.01
C CYS A 329 14.85 -26.91 -0.25
N GLY A 330 15.87 -26.12 0.10
CA GLY A 330 15.95 -24.69 -0.23
C GLY A 330 15.97 -24.41 -1.74
N VAL A 331 16.73 -25.19 -2.53
CA VAL A 331 16.73 -25.07 -4.00
C VAL A 331 15.36 -25.43 -4.59
N VAL A 332 14.73 -26.51 -4.11
CA VAL A 332 13.38 -26.93 -4.53
C VAL A 332 12.34 -25.83 -4.21
N SER A 333 12.48 -25.16 -3.06
CA SER A 333 11.66 -24.00 -2.71
C SER A 333 11.83 -22.83 -3.69
N VAL A 334 13.06 -22.48 -4.06
CA VAL A 334 13.33 -21.39 -5.03
C VAL A 334 12.72 -21.71 -6.40
N VAL A 335 12.84 -22.96 -6.85
CA VAL A 335 12.21 -23.45 -8.10
C VAL A 335 10.69 -23.34 -8.01
N MET A 336 10.09 -23.79 -6.90
CA MET A 336 8.64 -23.73 -6.69
C MET A 336 8.11 -22.29 -6.68
N SER A 337 8.77 -21.37 -5.97
CA SER A 337 8.37 -19.95 -5.94
C SER A 337 8.49 -19.28 -7.31
N ARG A 338 9.58 -19.57 -8.05
CA ARG A 338 9.77 -19.04 -9.43
C ARG A 338 8.73 -19.61 -10.40
N LEU A 339 8.36 -20.88 -10.27
CA LEU A 339 7.29 -21.49 -11.07
C LEU A 339 5.91 -20.91 -10.74
N VAL A 340 5.59 -20.63 -9.48
CA VAL A 340 4.32 -19.94 -9.12
C VAL A 340 4.23 -18.59 -9.82
N ALA A 341 5.27 -17.75 -9.70
CA ALA A 341 5.31 -16.44 -10.34
C ALA A 341 5.25 -16.53 -11.87
N TRP A 342 5.94 -17.50 -12.48
CA TRP A 342 5.89 -17.74 -13.92
C TRP A 342 4.51 -18.20 -14.40
N PHE A 343 3.84 -19.08 -13.67
CA PHE A 343 2.48 -19.50 -14.00
C PHE A 343 1.46 -18.36 -13.85
N THR A 344 1.59 -17.49 -12.84
CA THR A 344 0.75 -16.28 -12.73
C THR A 344 0.91 -15.39 -13.96
N LYS A 345 2.15 -15.01 -14.32
CA LYS A 345 2.40 -14.19 -15.53
C LYS A 345 1.98 -14.88 -16.83
N LEU A 346 2.06 -16.21 -16.90
CA LEU A 346 1.55 -16.99 -18.04
C LEU A 346 0.01 -16.91 -18.14
N PHE A 347 -0.72 -16.99 -17.01
CA PHE A 347 -2.19 -16.87 -17.01
C PHE A 347 -2.66 -15.42 -17.25
N GLU A 348 -1.90 -14.41 -16.82
CA GLU A 348 -2.13 -13.00 -17.18
C GLU A 348 -2.02 -12.82 -18.71
N VAL A 349 -0.90 -13.24 -19.31
CA VAL A 349 -0.70 -13.20 -20.78
C VAL A 349 -1.72 -14.05 -21.56
N ILE A 350 -2.24 -15.14 -20.99
CA ILE A 350 -3.31 -15.95 -21.62
C ILE A 350 -4.68 -15.24 -21.56
N GLN A 351 -4.97 -14.45 -20.52
CA GLN A 351 -6.18 -13.62 -20.46
C GLN A 351 -6.11 -12.52 -21.53
N GLU A 352 -5.01 -11.74 -21.52
CA GLU A 352 -4.76 -10.64 -22.46
C GLU A 352 -4.77 -11.07 -23.93
N ARG A 353 -4.23 -12.26 -24.25
CA ARG A 353 -4.08 -12.72 -25.64
C ARG A 353 -5.33 -13.36 -26.25
N PHE A 354 -6.31 -13.75 -25.43
CA PHE A 354 -7.48 -14.51 -25.86
C PHE A 354 -8.81 -13.94 -25.35
N ASP A 355 -8.81 -12.73 -24.76
CA ASP A 355 -9.96 -12.06 -24.15
C ASP A 355 -10.74 -12.97 -23.17
N LEU A 356 -10.03 -13.83 -22.43
CA LEU A 356 -10.64 -14.83 -21.55
C LEU A 356 -10.99 -14.21 -20.18
N PRO A 357 -12.25 -14.30 -19.72
CA PRO A 357 -12.63 -13.82 -18.40
C PRO A 357 -11.82 -14.48 -17.27
N THR A 358 -11.57 -13.73 -16.20
CA THR A 358 -10.92 -14.17 -14.94
C THR A 358 -11.44 -15.53 -14.44
N VAL A 359 -12.75 -15.72 -14.56
CA VAL A 359 -13.54 -16.95 -14.31
C VAL A 359 -12.96 -18.21 -14.98
N VAL A 360 -12.30 -18.11 -16.13
CA VAL A 360 -11.82 -19.25 -16.92
C VAL A 360 -10.48 -19.79 -16.43
N CYS A 361 -9.61 -18.96 -15.83
CA CYS A 361 -8.26 -19.36 -15.46
C CYS A 361 -8.19 -20.50 -14.42
N PRO A 362 -9.01 -20.52 -13.35
CA PRO A 362 -9.04 -21.64 -12.43
C PRO A 362 -9.45 -22.97 -13.09
N ALA A 363 -10.30 -22.94 -14.12
CA ALA A 363 -10.67 -24.11 -14.91
C ALA A 363 -9.52 -24.60 -15.81
N LEU A 364 -8.73 -23.70 -16.39
CA LEU A 364 -7.51 -24.04 -17.15
C LEU A 364 -6.40 -24.61 -16.24
N GLY A 365 -6.27 -24.09 -15.01
CA GLY A 365 -5.41 -24.67 -13.98
C GLY A 365 -5.83 -26.09 -13.58
N GLY A 366 -7.13 -26.30 -13.39
CA GLY A 366 -7.72 -27.63 -13.19
C GLY A 366 -7.44 -28.58 -14.36
N LEU A 367 -7.58 -28.10 -15.60
CA LEU A 367 -7.28 -28.88 -16.81
C LEU A 367 -5.82 -29.32 -16.86
N GLY A 368 -4.87 -28.40 -16.68
CA GLY A 368 -3.45 -28.74 -16.69
C GLY A 368 -3.07 -29.67 -15.53
N ALA A 369 -3.64 -29.49 -14.34
CA ALA A 369 -3.45 -30.42 -13.22
C ALA A 369 -3.96 -31.83 -13.56
N GLY A 370 -5.14 -31.94 -14.15
CA GLY A 370 -5.70 -33.20 -14.65
C GLY A 370 -4.82 -33.86 -15.72
N ILE A 371 -4.28 -33.09 -16.68
CA ILE A 371 -3.37 -33.59 -17.72
C ILE A 371 -2.08 -34.16 -17.11
N ILE A 372 -1.46 -33.49 -16.14
CA ILE A 372 -0.27 -34.03 -15.46
C ILE A 372 -0.66 -35.28 -14.63
N ALA A 373 -1.85 -35.29 -14.02
CA ALA A 373 -2.36 -36.40 -13.22
C ALA A 373 -2.68 -37.66 -14.05
N LEU A 374 -2.98 -37.54 -15.35
CA LEU A 374 -3.11 -38.70 -16.25
C LEU A 374 -1.82 -39.53 -16.34
N LYS A 375 -0.65 -38.90 -16.14
CA LYS A 375 0.64 -39.61 -16.08
C LYS A 375 1.09 -39.87 -14.64
N TYR A 376 0.75 -38.98 -13.70
CA TYR A 376 1.16 -39.06 -12.30
C TYR A 376 -0.04 -38.83 -11.35
N PRO A 377 -0.95 -39.80 -11.17
CA PRO A 377 -2.16 -39.60 -10.36
C PRO A 377 -1.88 -39.16 -8.91
N GLY A 378 -0.73 -39.57 -8.37
CA GLY A 378 -0.23 -39.21 -7.04
C GLY A 378 -0.07 -37.71 -6.77
N ILE A 379 -0.08 -36.83 -7.79
CA ILE A 379 0.01 -35.38 -7.59
C ILE A 379 -1.30 -34.75 -7.10
N LEU A 380 -2.43 -35.43 -7.23
CA LEU A 380 -3.74 -34.92 -6.82
C LEU A 380 -3.82 -34.75 -5.29
N TYR A 381 -4.79 -33.94 -4.85
CA TYR A 381 -5.05 -33.57 -3.46
C TYR A 381 -3.86 -32.89 -2.75
N TRP A 382 -3.98 -32.67 -1.44
CA TRP A 382 -2.92 -32.08 -0.62
C TRP A 382 -1.73 -33.03 -0.39
N GLY A 383 -1.97 -34.35 -0.43
CA GLY A 383 -0.92 -35.37 -0.63
C GLY A 383 -0.49 -36.20 0.58
N PHE A 384 -1.17 -36.10 1.73
CA PHE A 384 -0.79 -36.82 2.95
C PHE A 384 -0.72 -38.35 2.78
N THR A 385 -1.57 -38.97 1.96
CA THR A 385 -1.50 -40.43 1.74
C THR A 385 -0.19 -40.87 1.06
N ASN A 386 0.41 -40.03 0.20
CA ASN A 386 1.75 -40.31 -0.34
C ASN A 386 2.84 -40.12 0.75
N VAL A 387 2.66 -39.20 1.69
CA VAL A 387 3.61 -39.01 2.82
C VAL A 387 3.58 -40.21 3.74
N GLU A 388 2.39 -40.69 4.11
CA GLU A 388 2.23 -41.89 4.94
C GLU A 388 2.81 -43.12 4.24
N GLU A 389 2.58 -43.28 2.93
CA GLU A 389 3.21 -44.34 2.12
C GLU A 389 4.74 -44.25 2.12
N ILE A 390 5.32 -43.03 2.01
CA ILE A 390 6.76 -42.80 2.10
C ILE A 390 7.30 -43.16 3.50
N LEU A 391 6.62 -42.75 4.57
CA LEU A 391 7.03 -42.99 5.96
C LEU A 391 6.91 -44.46 6.38
N HIS A 392 6.03 -45.26 5.75
CA HIS A 392 5.90 -46.70 6.02
C HIS A 392 6.47 -47.62 4.92
N THR A 393 7.35 -47.08 4.06
CA THR A 393 8.11 -47.85 3.05
C THR A 393 8.80 -49.07 3.69
N GLY A 394 8.36 -50.28 3.32
CA GLY A 394 8.85 -51.54 3.89
C GLY A 394 7.77 -52.50 4.41
N LYS A 395 6.52 -52.03 4.60
CA LYS A 395 5.37 -52.90 4.96
C LYS A 395 4.37 -53.14 3.82
N SER A 396 4.40 -52.35 2.74
CA SER A 396 3.46 -52.44 1.62
C SER A 396 4.16 -52.56 0.27
N ALA A 397 3.62 -53.39 -0.62
CA ALA A 397 4.16 -53.63 -1.96
C ALA A 397 3.90 -52.50 -2.97
N SER A 398 3.08 -51.51 -2.62
CA SER A 398 2.70 -50.38 -3.48
C SER A 398 3.74 -49.24 -3.52
N ALA A 399 4.71 -49.28 -2.60
CA ALA A 399 5.66 -48.21 -2.34
C ALA A 399 6.39 -47.74 -3.62
N PRO A 400 6.37 -46.44 -3.97
CA PRO A 400 7.02 -45.96 -5.18
C PRO A 400 8.55 -46.08 -5.05
N GLY A 401 9.19 -46.72 -6.01
CA GLY A 401 10.66 -46.76 -6.08
C GLY A 401 11.26 -45.36 -6.23
N ILE A 402 12.53 -45.19 -5.85
CA ILE A 402 13.25 -43.89 -5.80
C ILE A 402 13.06 -43.08 -7.10
N TRP A 403 13.18 -43.72 -8.27
CA TRP A 403 12.97 -43.09 -9.58
C TRP A 403 11.54 -42.53 -9.79
N LEU A 404 10.52 -43.23 -9.29
CA LEU A 404 9.13 -42.78 -9.35
C LEU A 404 8.84 -41.69 -8.33
N LEU A 405 9.44 -41.74 -7.12
CA LEU A 405 9.39 -40.63 -6.15
C LEU A 405 10.01 -39.35 -6.72
N THR A 406 11.15 -39.44 -7.41
CA THR A 406 11.79 -38.29 -8.07
C THR A 406 10.86 -37.64 -9.10
N GLN A 407 10.22 -38.45 -9.96
CA GLN A 407 9.25 -37.95 -10.94
C GLN A 407 8.00 -37.37 -10.27
N LEU A 408 7.51 -38.01 -9.20
CA LEU A 408 6.36 -37.55 -8.42
C LEU A 408 6.62 -36.19 -7.77
N ALA A 409 7.80 -35.99 -7.18
CA ALA A 409 8.20 -34.72 -6.55
C ALA A 409 8.24 -33.58 -7.59
N ALA A 410 8.90 -33.81 -8.74
CA ALA A 410 8.96 -32.82 -9.81
C ALA A 410 7.56 -32.50 -10.39
N ALA A 411 6.74 -33.52 -10.63
CA ALA A 411 5.36 -33.34 -11.11
C ALA A 411 4.47 -32.61 -10.07
N LYS A 412 4.68 -32.86 -8.77
CA LYS A 412 3.97 -32.17 -7.69
C LYS A 412 4.35 -30.69 -7.61
N VAL A 413 5.64 -30.35 -7.68
CA VAL A 413 6.11 -28.95 -7.73
C VAL A 413 5.44 -28.19 -8.88
N ILE A 414 5.42 -28.78 -10.08
CA ILE A 414 4.81 -28.16 -11.27
C ILE A 414 3.28 -28.04 -11.09
N ALA A 415 2.60 -29.09 -10.64
CA ALA A 415 1.14 -29.10 -10.49
C ALA A 415 0.64 -28.13 -9.38
N THR A 416 1.33 -28.07 -8.23
CA THR A 416 1.01 -27.10 -7.18
C THR A 416 1.28 -25.66 -7.64
N ALA A 417 2.39 -25.42 -8.36
CA ALA A 417 2.70 -24.11 -8.90
C ALA A 417 1.67 -23.66 -9.95
N LEU A 418 1.28 -24.56 -10.87
CA LEU A 418 0.21 -24.34 -11.85
C LEU A 418 -1.12 -24.01 -11.17
N CYS A 419 -1.56 -24.85 -10.22
CA CYS A 419 -2.82 -24.60 -9.50
C CYS A 419 -2.79 -23.24 -8.80
N LYS A 420 -1.69 -22.91 -8.10
CA LYS A 420 -1.59 -21.64 -7.38
C LYS A 420 -1.54 -20.43 -8.33
N GLY A 421 -0.83 -20.53 -9.46
CA GLY A 421 -0.73 -19.47 -10.47
C GLY A 421 -2.04 -19.23 -11.22
N SER A 422 -2.88 -20.26 -11.38
CA SER A 422 -4.18 -20.19 -12.08
C SER A 422 -5.33 -19.54 -11.31
N GLY A 423 -5.10 -19.09 -10.06
CA GLY A 423 -6.14 -18.51 -9.20
C GLY A 423 -7.00 -19.53 -8.43
N LEU A 424 -6.63 -20.82 -8.39
CA LEU A 424 -7.27 -21.79 -7.50
C LEU A 424 -6.95 -21.48 -6.03
N VAL A 425 -7.95 -21.65 -5.15
CA VAL A 425 -7.87 -21.19 -3.75
C VAL A 425 -7.36 -22.31 -2.85
N GLY A 426 -6.23 -22.08 -2.19
CA GLY A 426 -5.64 -23.04 -1.25
C GLY A 426 -4.26 -22.62 -0.76
N GLY A 427 -3.78 -23.31 0.29
CA GLY A 427 -2.46 -23.14 0.90
C GLY A 427 -1.38 -23.99 0.22
N LEU A 428 -0.12 -23.71 0.56
CA LEU A 428 1.06 -24.44 0.08
C LEU A 428 1.65 -25.39 1.14
N TYR A 429 1.09 -25.43 2.36
CA TYR A 429 1.66 -26.11 3.52
C TYR A 429 1.72 -27.64 3.31
N ALA A 430 0.58 -28.33 3.16
CA ALA A 430 0.57 -29.76 2.87
C ALA A 430 1.32 -30.17 1.58
N PRO A 431 1.18 -29.47 0.43
CA PRO A 431 2.02 -29.75 -0.74
C PRO A 431 3.53 -29.66 -0.45
N SER A 432 3.98 -28.69 0.35
CA SER A 432 5.39 -28.54 0.74
C SER A 432 5.88 -29.70 1.60
N LEU A 433 5.03 -30.19 2.52
CA LEU A 433 5.30 -31.42 3.28
C LEU A 433 5.44 -32.64 2.34
N MET A 434 4.53 -32.83 1.38
CA MET A 434 4.62 -33.92 0.41
C MET A 434 5.89 -33.85 -0.45
N ILE A 435 6.21 -32.67 -0.97
CA ILE A 435 7.42 -32.43 -1.78
C ILE A 435 8.67 -32.70 -0.93
N GLY A 436 8.70 -32.22 0.32
CA GLY A 436 9.79 -32.47 1.27
C GLY A 436 9.98 -33.93 1.64
N ALA A 437 8.90 -34.68 1.88
CA ALA A 437 8.94 -36.11 2.15
C ALA A 437 9.55 -36.88 0.97
N ALA A 438 9.12 -36.57 -0.26
CA ALA A 438 9.63 -37.23 -1.47
C ALA A 438 11.10 -36.89 -1.75
N VAL A 439 11.49 -35.61 -1.64
CA VAL A 439 12.89 -35.16 -1.81
C VAL A 439 13.80 -35.80 -0.74
N GLY A 440 13.36 -35.83 0.52
CA GLY A 440 14.08 -36.46 1.62
C GLY A 440 14.24 -37.97 1.43
N ALA A 441 13.17 -38.69 1.06
CA ALA A 441 13.22 -40.13 0.81
C ALA A 441 14.14 -40.49 -0.37
N VAL A 442 14.08 -39.73 -1.47
CA VAL A 442 14.98 -39.90 -2.63
C VAL A 442 16.44 -39.66 -2.23
N PHE A 443 16.71 -38.57 -1.51
CA PHE A 443 18.06 -38.24 -1.04
C PHE A 443 18.61 -39.29 -0.06
N GLY A 444 17.82 -39.74 0.92
CA GLY A 444 18.21 -40.76 1.88
C GLY A 444 18.46 -42.13 1.22
N GLY A 445 17.64 -42.51 0.23
CA GLY A 445 17.84 -43.72 -0.57
C GLY A 445 19.16 -43.68 -1.37
N PHE A 446 19.40 -42.57 -2.09
CA PHE A 446 20.64 -42.38 -2.85
C PHE A 446 21.89 -42.31 -1.96
N ALA A 447 21.81 -41.59 -0.83
CA ALA A 447 22.90 -41.52 0.15
C ALA A 447 23.23 -42.90 0.72
N ALA A 448 22.22 -43.73 1.03
CA ALA A 448 22.44 -45.10 1.46
C ALA A 448 23.09 -45.96 0.35
N GLU A 449 22.67 -45.85 -0.91
CA GLU A 449 23.27 -46.59 -2.04
C GLU A 449 24.74 -46.22 -2.27
N VAL A 450 25.07 -44.92 -2.27
CA VAL A 450 26.45 -44.42 -2.44
C VAL A 450 27.35 -44.78 -1.24
N ILE A 451 26.85 -44.68 0.00
CA ILE A 451 27.67 -44.96 1.19
C ILE A 451 27.87 -46.46 1.40
N ASN A 452 26.85 -47.29 1.18
CA ASN A 452 26.96 -48.76 1.31
C ASN A 452 27.85 -49.37 0.21
N SER A 453 27.95 -48.74 -0.97
CA SER A 453 28.88 -49.15 -2.03
C SER A 453 30.32 -48.68 -1.79
N ALA A 454 30.52 -47.57 -1.07
CA ALA A 454 31.84 -47.08 -0.66
C ALA A 454 32.40 -47.80 0.58
N ILE A 455 31.56 -48.23 1.54
CA ILE A 455 31.97 -48.87 2.79
C ILE A 455 31.14 -50.15 3.03
N PRO A 456 31.60 -51.32 2.54
CA PRO A 456 30.91 -52.58 2.77
C PRO A 456 30.91 -52.98 4.26
N GLY A 457 29.73 -53.30 4.80
CA GLY A 457 29.58 -54.04 6.07
C GLY A 457 29.00 -53.27 7.25
N ASN A 458 28.81 -51.95 7.18
CA ASN A 458 28.14 -51.17 8.22
C ASN A 458 27.01 -50.32 7.63
N ALA A 459 25.80 -50.43 8.17
CA ALA A 459 24.64 -49.64 7.76
C ALA A 459 24.70 -48.22 8.34
N ALA A 460 25.74 -47.46 7.98
CA ALA A 460 26.17 -46.18 8.56
C ALA A 460 25.26 -44.96 8.24
N VAL A 461 24.03 -45.22 7.77
CA VAL A 461 23.04 -44.22 7.36
C VAL A 461 21.68 -44.65 7.92
N ALA A 462 20.93 -43.72 8.53
CA ALA A 462 19.53 -43.91 8.91
C ALA A 462 18.64 -44.32 7.72
N GLN A 463 17.46 -44.86 8.00
CA GLN A 463 16.53 -45.30 6.95
C GLN A 463 15.96 -44.08 6.17
N PRO A 464 15.57 -44.20 4.89
CA PRO A 464 15.10 -43.06 4.08
C PRO A 464 13.95 -42.24 4.70
N GLN A 465 13.13 -42.86 5.54
CA GLN A 465 12.08 -42.26 6.37
C GLN A 465 12.62 -41.10 7.24
N ALA A 466 13.81 -41.27 7.82
CA ALA A 466 14.47 -40.26 8.65
C ALA A 466 14.80 -38.99 7.84
N TYR A 467 15.22 -39.18 6.58
CA TYR A 467 15.47 -38.09 5.64
C TYR A 467 14.17 -37.49 5.10
N ALA A 468 13.13 -38.30 4.87
CA ALA A 468 11.80 -37.81 4.50
C ALA A 468 11.24 -36.82 5.54
N LEU A 469 11.32 -37.18 6.83
CA LEU A 469 10.89 -36.32 7.94
C LEU A 469 11.66 -34.99 7.98
N VAL A 470 12.99 -35.03 7.87
CA VAL A 470 13.79 -33.80 7.83
C VAL A 470 13.48 -32.95 6.59
N GLY A 471 13.28 -33.60 5.43
CA GLY A 471 12.89 -32.95 4.18
C GLY A 471 11.52 -32.26 4.25
N MET A 472 10.54 -32.86 4.94
CA MET A 472 9.21 -32.28 5.17
C MET A 472 9.31 -30.89 5.82
N ALA A 473 10.00 -30.77 6.95
CA ALA A 473 10.13 -29.50 7.65
C ALA A 473 11.06 -28.52 6.93
N ALA A 474 12.15 -29.00 6.31
CA ALA A 474 13.07 -28.15 5.55
C ALA A 474 12.38 -27.49 4.35
N THR A 475 11.60 -28.24 3.56
CA THR A 475 10.83 -27.69 2.45
C THR A 475 9.72 -26.76 2.95
N LEU A 476 8.97 -27.14 4.00
CA LEU A 476 7.92 -26.28 4.56
C LEU A 476 8.48 -24.95 5.10
N ALA A 477 9.57 -25.00 5.85
CA ALA A 477 10.22 -23.82 6.42
C ALA A 477 10.70 -22.85 5.33
N SER A 478 11.23 -23.37 4.23
CA SER A 478 11.68 -22.57 3.10
C SER A 478 10.51 -22.00 2.29
N VAL A 479 9.58 -22.84 1.83
CA VAL A 479 8.46 -22.42 0.94
C VAL A 479 7.51 -21.47 1.66
N CYS A 480 7.21 -21.71 2.93
CA CYS A 480 6.31 -20.87 3.71
C CYS A 480 7.02 -19.83 4.61
N SER A 481 8.37 -19.81 4.63
CA SER A 481 9.18 -18.86 5.43
C SER A 481 8.90 -18.88 6.94
N VAL A 482 8.68 -20.08 7.48
CA VAL A 482 8.25 -20.33 8.89
C VAL A 482 9.10 -21.42 9.57
N PRO A 483 10.39 -21.16 9.85
CA PRO A 483 11.32 -22.17 10.34
C PRO A 483 11.01 -22.67 11.75
N LEU A 484 10.68 -21.81 12.71
CA LEU A 484 10.34 -22.26 14.07
C LEU A 484 9.03 -23.05 14.07
N THR A 485 8.04 -22.57 13.32
CA THR A 485 6.77 -23.26 13.13
C THR A 485 6.96 -24.66 12.56
N SER A 486 7.81 -24.82 11.54
CA SER A 486 8.01 -26.11 10.84
C SER A 486 8.77 -27.12 11.72
N VAL A 487 9.76 -26.66 12.49
CA VAL A 487 10.49 -27.47 13.48
C VAL A 487 9.54 -27.97 14.56
N LEU A 488 8.71 -27.08 15.12
CA LEU A 488 7.79 -27.42 16.20
C LEU A 488 6.60 -28.26 15.73
N LEU A 489 6.07 -28.01 14.51
CA LEU A 489 5.04 -28.85 13.89
C LEU A 489 5.52 -30.29 13.74
N LEU A 490 6.71 -30.50 13.17
CA LEU A 490 7.22 -31.85 13.01
C LEU A 490 7.52 -32.50 14.38
N PHE A 491 8.01 -31.74 15.37
CA PHE A 491 8.19 -32.26 16.73
C PHE A 491 6.87 -32.63 17.42
N GLU A 492 5.81 -31.84 17.27
CA GLU A 492 4.47 -32.10 17.84
C GLU A 492 3.83 -33.36 17.20
N LEU A 493 4.18 -33.65 15.95
CA LEU A 493 3.79 -34.86 15.19
C LEU A 493 4.68 -36.09 15.49
N THR A 494 6.01 -35.94 15.61
CA THR A 494 6.95 -37.07 15.89
C THR A 494 6.94 -37.48 17.36
N LYS A 495 6.81 -36.50 18.26
CA LYS A 495 7.00 -36.61 19.72
C LYS A 495 8.38 -37.13 20.13
N ASP A 496 9.36 -37.07 19.23
CA ASP A 496 10.76 -37.49 19.46
C ASP A 496 11.69 -36.28 19.41
N TYR A 497 12.44 -36.05 20.50
CA TYR A 497 13.43 -34.98 20.59
C TYR A 497 14.72 -35.27 19.81
N ARG A 498 15.01 -36.53 19.45
CA ARG A 498 16.27 -36.94 18.80
C ARG A 498 16.42 -36.35 17.40
N ILE A 499 15.33 -36.24 16.64
CA ILE A 499 15.32 -35.67 15.29
C ILE A 499 15.56 -34.14 15.29
N LEU A 500 15.29 -33.46 16.42
CA LEU A 500 15.23 -32.00 16.51
C LEU A 500 16.56 -31.32 16.13
N LEU A 501 17.70 -31.89 16.52
CA LEU A 501 19.02 -31.31 16.26
C LEU A 501 19.40 -31.34 14.76
N PRO A 502 19.36 -32.49 14.04
CA PRO A 502 19.45 -32.52 12.58
C PRO A 502 18.42 -31.62 11.89
N LEU A 503 17.18 -31.61 12.38
CA LEU A 503 16.07 -30.87 11.82
C LEU A 503 16.32 -29.36 11.80
N MET A 504 16.74 -28.79 12.94
CA MET A 504 17.04 -27.37 13.06
C MET A 504 18.21 -26.94 12.15
N GLY A 505 19.24 -27.78 12.01
CA GLY A 505 20.36 -27.52 11.09
C GLY A 505 19.92 -27.52 9.61
N ALA A 506 19.14 -28.52 9.20
CA ALA A 506 18.62 -28.63 7.84
C ALA A 506 17.66 -27.46 7.50
N VAL A 507 16.74 -27.12 8.41
CA VAL A 507 15.82 -25.98 8.28
C VAL A 507 16.57 -24.66 8.19
N GLY A 508 17.63 -24.47 8.98
CA GLY A 508 18.46 -23.26 8.95
C GLY A 508 19.17 -23.03 7.61
N LEU A 509 19.64 -24.09 6.96
CA LEU A 509 20.21 -24.00 5.60
C LEU A 509 19.13 -23.90 4.52
N ALA A 510 17.98 -24.55 4.69
CA ALA A 510 16.89 -24.50 3.73
C ALA A 510 16.36 -23.07 3.53
N ILE A 511 16.22 -22.30 4.62
CA ILE A 511 15.78 -20.89 4.53
C ILE A 511 16.91 -19.92 4.12
N TRP A 512 18.18 -20.31 4.25
CA TRP A 512 19.32 -19.51 3.79
C TRP A 512 19.49 -19.54 2.26
N VAL A 513 19.21 -20.67 1.59
CA VAL A 513 19.35 -20.77 0.14
C VAL A 513 18.50 -19.73 -0.63
N PRO A 514 17.19 -19.56 -0.36
CA PRO A 514 16.39 -18.51 -1.01
C PRO A 514 16.95 -17.10 -0.85
N SER A 515 17.42 -16.72 0.36
CA SER A 515 17.89 -15.36 0.61
C SER A 515 19.15 -15.02 -0.19
N VAL A 516 20.09 -15.96 -0.33
CA VAL A 516 21.26 -15.79 -1.20
C VAL A 516 20.86 -15.73 -2.68
N THR A 517 19.95 -16.60 -3.15
CA THR A 517 19.56 -16.66 -4.58
C THR A 517 18.72 -15.48 -5.08
N ASN A 518 18.23 -14.63 -4.17
CA ASN A 518 17.47 -13.43 -4.51
C ASN A 518 18.34 -12.15 -4.40
N GLN A 519 19.31 -12.10 -3.47
CA GLN A 519 20.25 -10.97 -3.35
C GLN A 519 21.05 -10.72 -4.64
N THR A 520 21.40 -11.77 -5.39
CA THR A 520 22.12 -11.67 -6.67
C THR A 520 21.29 -11.11 -7.83
N LYS A 521 20.08 -10.59 -7.58
CA LYS A 521 19.22 -9.95 -8.61
C LYS A 521 18.77 -8.54 -8.28
N GLU A 522 19.16 -7.96 -7.14
CA GLU A 522 18.84 -6.57 -6.79
C GLU A 522 19.68 -5.52 -7.57
N SER A 523 20.47 -5.94 -8.56
CA SER A 523 21.16 -5.05 -9.52
C SER A 523 20.34 -4.72 -10.77
N ASP A 524 19.28 -5.49 -11.08
CA ASP A 524 18.50 -5.34 -12.32
C ASP A 524 16.99 -5.51 -12.07
N THR A 525 16.26 -4.39 -12.16
CA THR A 525 14.77 -4.26 -12.16
C THR A 525 14.01 -4.70 -10.89
N PRO A 526 13.34 -3.78 -10.16
CA PRO A 526 12.38 -4.14 -9.11
C PRO A 526 10.97 -4.41 -9.68
N ASP A 527 10.31 -5.45 -9.17
CA ASP A 527 8.94 -5.85 -9.55
C ASP A 527 8.03 -5.79 -8.29
N PRO A 528 7.03 -4.89 -8.22
CA PRO A 528 6.31 -4.60 -6.99
C PRO A 528 5.20 -5.63 -6.68
N ARG A 529 5.60 -6.75 -6.06
CA ARG A 529 4.72 -7.55 -5.17
C ARG A 529 5.52 -8.53 -4.29
N ASN A 530 5.35 -8.41 -2.97
CA ASN A 530 5.92 -9.27 -1.91
C ASN A 530 7.46 -9.26 -1.72
N SER A 531 7.99 -8.27 -1.00
CA SER A 531 9.22 -8.45 -0.21
C SER A 531 9.07 -7.86 1.20
N ALA A 532 8.85 -8.74 2.18
CA ALA A 532 8.68 -8.35 3.58
C ALA A 532 9.37 -9.37 4.52
N ARG A 533 10.71 -9.32 4.60
CA ARG A 533 11.61 -9.85 5.67
C ARG A 533 13.07 -9.64 5.24
N GLY A 534 13.67 -8.51 5.62
CA GLY A 534 15.08 -8.25 5.35
C GLY A 534 16.02 -8.74 6.45
N TYR A 535 17.26 -9.05 6.08
CA TYR A 535 18.44 -9.03 6.96
C TYR A 535 19.65 -8.56 6.15
N SER A 536 20.30 -7.48 6.56
CA SER A 536 21.64 -7.11 6.09
C SER A 536 22.45 -6.52 7.24
N SER A 537 23.61 -7.13 7.52
CA SER A 537 24.48 -6.81 8.66
C SER A 537 25.85 -6.38 8.18
N ILE A 538 26.13 -5.08 8.36
CA ILE A 538 27.45 -4.43 8.50
C ILE A 538 28.67 -5.26 8.06
N SER A 539 29.32 -4.86 6.97
CA SER A 539 30.79 -4.87 6.91
C SER A 539 31.36 -3.65 6.17
N ARG A 540 32.16 -2.91 6.95
CA ARG A 540 33.26 -1.98 6.63
C ARG A 540 33.58 -1.74 5.14
N ALA A 541 33.61 -0.46 4.76
CA ALA A 541 34.40 0.02 3.62
C ALA A 541 35.91 -0.20 3.87
N GLN A 542 36.67 -0.24 2.77
CA GLN A 542 38.12 -0.13 2.77
C GLN A 542 38.52 0.74 1.58
N ASP A 543 39.47 1.65 1.80
CA ASP A 543 39.78 2.74 0.88
C ASP A 543 40.60 2.27 -0.34
N ASN A 544 40.44 2.96 -1.47
CA ASN A 544 41.56 3.24 -2.36
C ASN A 544 41.26 4.41 -3.32
N GLU A 545 42.26 5.26 -3.52
CA GLU A 545 42.18 6.42 -4.40
C GLU A 545 42.61 6.09 -5.84
N GLY A 546 42.13 6.91 -6.79
CA GLY A 546 42.89 7.29 -7.99
C GLY A 546 43.02 6.27 -9.13
N ASN A 547 42.37 6.57 -10.26
CA ASN A 547 43.08 7.29 -11.32
C ASN A 547 42.14 7.86 -12.39
N TRP A 548 42.38 9.11 -12.79
CA TRP A 548 41.84 9.67 -14.03
C TRP A 548 42.72 9.24 -15.20
N ARG A 549 42.10 8.91 -16.35
CA ARG A 549 42.73 9.04 -17.68
C ARG A 549 41.70 9.45 -18.72
N GLU A 550 42.02 10.53 -19.42
CA GLU A 550 41.21 11.07 -20.51
C GLU A 550 41.44 10.30 -21.82
N ALA A 551 40.46 10.36 -22.71
CA ALA A 551 40.68 10.32 -24.15
C ALA A 551 39.60 11.19 -24.83
N HIS A 552 40.03 12.20 -25.60
CA HIS A 552 39.17 12.92 -26.54
C HIS A 552 38.67 11.96 -27.66
N ASN A 553 37.68 12.27 -28.51
CA ASN A 553 37.18 13.58 -28.94
C ASN A 553 35.80 13.44 -29.61
N GLY A 554 35.02 14.52 -29.68
CA GLY A 554 33.82 14.61 -30.54
C GLY A 554 32.59 15.16 -29.82
N ASP A 555 31.96 16.18 -30.41
CA ASP A 555 30.77 16.83 -29.88
C ASP A 555 29.50 16.00 -30.10
N ASP A 556 28.78 15.73 -29.02
CA ASP A 556 27.31 15.77 -28.93
C ASP A 556 26.93 15.57 -27.46
N LEU A 557 26.79 16.66 -26.70
CA LEU A 557 26.41 16.59 -25.29
C LEU A 557 24.89 16.47 -25.16
N GLU A 558 24.35 15.31 -25.55
CA GLU A 558 22.98 14.94 -25.23
C GLU A 558 22.81 14.97 -23.70
N LEU A 559 22.03 15.94 -23.21
CA LEU A 559 21.62 16.01 -21.82
C LEU A 559 20.72 14.82 -21.53
N GLY A 560 21.32 13.78 -20.95
CA GLY A 560 20.64 12.53 -20.61
C GLY A 560 19.36 12.82 -19.82
N VAL A 561 18.22 12.53 -20.45
CA VAL A 561 16.91 12.62 -19.83
C VAL A 561 16.91 11.68 -18.63
N ILE A 562 16.62 12.21 -17.44
CA ILE A 562 16.49 11.39 -16.24
C ILE A 562 15.17 10.63 -16.36
N GLU A 563 15.26 9.36 -16.75
CA GLU A 563 14.12 8.45 -16.82
C GLU A 563 13.54 8.16 -15.42
N ASP A 564 12.22 7.96 -15.38
CA ASP A 564 11.44 7.32 -14.30
C ASP A 564 11.63 7.79 -12.84
N ALA A 565 11.17 9.01 -12.57
CA ALA A 565 10.64 9.39 -11.25
C ALA A 565 9.14 9.00 -11.06
N ALA A 566 8.64 8.01 -11.80
CA ALA A 566 7.20 7.72 -11.95
C ALA A 566 6.59 6.81 -10.84
N ASN A 567 7.43 6.06 -10.10
CA ASN A 567 6.97 5.00 -9.22
C ASN A 567 6.82 5.42 -7.75
N LEU A 568 5.69 6.06 -7.42
CA LEU A 568 5.17 6.12 -6.05
C LEU A 568 3.64 5.95 -6.06
N GLU A 569 3.16 4.84 -5.54
CA GLU A 569 1.71 4.55 -5.45
C GLU A 569 1.01 5.47 -4.42
N SER A 570 -0.33 5.47 -4.45
CA SER A 570 -1.19 6.32 -3.62
C SER A 570 -0.81 6.27 -2.13
N VAL A 571 -0.44 7.44 -1.60
CA VAL A 571 0.09 7.62 -0.26
C VAL A 571 -0.99 7.45 0.81
N ASP A 572 -0.88 6.38 1.59
CA ASP A 572 -1.30 6.38 2.99
C ASP A 572 -0.19 7.11 3.79
N GLU A 573 -0.53 8.23 4.42
CA GLU A 573 0.43 9.07 5.15
C GLU A 573 1.12 8.31 6.30
N GLU A 574 0.41 7.42 6.99
CA GLU A 574 0.99 6.58 8.05
C GLU A 574 1.97 5.56 7.43
N LEU A 575 1.62 4.98 6.28
CA LEU A 575 2.45 4.00 5.59
C LEU A 575 3.76 4.61 5.05
N LEU A 576 3.74 5.84 4.51
CA LEU A 576 4.99 6.53 4.13
C LEU A 576 5.86 6.81 5.37
N LEU A 577 5.27 7.33 6.45
CA LEU A 577 6.00 7.63 7.68
C LEU A 577 6.53 6.36 8.38
N GLU A 578 5.88 5.20 8.24
CA GLU A 578 6.39 3.91 8.72
C GLU A 578 7.60 3.40 7.91
N ASN A 579 7.65 3.67 6.61
CA ASN A 579 8.72 3.27 5.70
C ASN A 579 9.96 4.19 5.78
N LEU A 580 9.76 5.50 5.93
CA LEU A 580 10.84 6.48 6.03
C LEU A 580 11.52 6.48 7.41
N LYS A 581 12.82 6.78 7.43
CA LYS A 581 13.66 6.78 8.64
C LYS A 581 14.05 8.19 9.07
N VAL A 582 14.24 8.39 10.37
CA VAL A 582 14.78 9.62 10.97
C VAL A 582 16.10 10.04 10.32
N SER A 583 16.95 9.08 9.90
CA SER A 583 18.20 9.37 9.17
C SER A 583 18.02 10.14 7.85
N GLN A 584 16.82 10.13 7.27
CA GLN A 584 16.49 10.79 6.00
C GLN A 584 15.92 12.20 6.22
N ALA A 585 15.23 12.46 7.34
CA ALA A 585 14.58 13.75 7.64
C ALA A 585 15.27 14.57 8.76
N MET A 586 16.32 14.05 9.40
CA MET A 586 17.07 14.79 10.44
C MET A 586 18.00 15.83 9.83
N SER A 587 18.00 17.05 10.40
CA SER A 587 19.03 18.04 10.10
C SER A 587 20.39 17.56 10.65
N LYS A 588 21.42 17.60 9.80
CA LYS A 588 22.83 17.47 10.20
C LYS A 588 23.44 18.83 10.61
N ASN A 589 22.77 19.94 10.30
CA ASN A 589 23.17 21.29 10.64
C ASN A 589 22.44 21.74 11.92
N TYR A 590 23.04 21.41 13.07
CA TYR A 590 22.52 21.75 14.40
C TYR A 590 23.61 22.45 15.22
N LEU A 591 23.23 23.47 15.97
CA LEU A 591 24.13 24.11 16.92
C LEU A 591 24.36 23.21 18.15
N LYS A 592 25.59 23.23 18.67
CA LYS A 592 25.95 22.70 19.98
C LYS A 592 26.73 23.72 20.81
N VAL A 593 26.51 23.73 22.13
CA VAL A 593 27.31 24.49 23.12
C VAL A 593 27.67 23.61 24.30
N LEU A 594 28.83 23.85 24.90
CA LEU A 594 29.21 23.19 26.15
C LEU A 594 28.34 23.69 27.30
N SER A 595 28.05 22.81 28.26
CA SER A 595 27.25 23.11 29.46
C SER A 595 27.92 24.14 30.40
N SER A 596 29.22 24.36 30.21
CA SER A 596 30.10 25.36 30.84
C SER A 596 30.02 26.77 30.22
N VAL A 597 29.26 26.99 29.15
CA VAL A 597 29.11 28.30 28.47
C VAL A 597 28.09 29.20 29.17
N ASN A 598 28.32 30.52 29.14
CA ASN A 598 27.39 31.53 29.62
C ASN A 598 26.12 31.62 28.75
N LEU A 599 24.96 31.74 29.39
CA LEU A 599 23.65 31.84 28.73
C LEU A 599 23.57 33.01 27.72
N LYS A 600 24.26 34.11 28.00
CA LYS A 600 24.39 35.30 27.13
C LYS A 600 25.04 34.97 25.79
N ASP A 601 26.10 34.17 25.80
CA ASP A 601 26.82 33.76 24.59
C ASP A 601 26.04 32.66 23.84
N ALA A 602 25.35 31.76 24.54
CA ALA A 602 24.42 30.83 23.91
C ALA A 602 23.24 31.55 23.23
N ILE A 603 22.63 32.55 23.88
CA ILE A 603 21.58 33.42 23.28
C ILE A 603 22.11 34.17 22.06
N LYS A 604 23.39 34.56 22.06
CA LYS A 604 24.05 35.15 20.89
C LYS A 604 24.21 34.12 19.77
N CYS A 605 24.77 32.94 20.03
CA CYS A 605 24.95 31.89 19.02
C CYS A 605 23.61 31.47 18.37
N ILE A 606 22.54 31.28 19.16
CA ILE A 606 21.19 30.97 18.66
C ILE A 606 20.71 32.05 17.68
N ARG A 607 20.91 33.33 18.04
CA ARG A 607 20.48 34.50 17.25
C ARG A 607 21.30 34.68 15.98
N ASP A 608 22.62 34.68 16.10
CA ASP A 608 23.55 34.92 14.98
C ASP A 608 23.45 33.79 13.93
N SER A 609 23.05 32.58 14.35
CA SER A 609 22.83 31.41 13.48
C SER A 609 21.36 31.13 13.14
N GLN A 610 20.42 32.00 13.55
CA GLN A 610 18.97 31.92 13.25
C GLN A 610 18.27 30.59 13.61
N GLN A 611 18.80 29.78 14.53
CA GLN A 611 18.17 28.49 14.92
C GLN A 611 17.15 28.68 16.06
N SER A 612 16.21 27.72 16.18
CA SER A 612 15.12 27.78 17.18
C SER A 612 15.47 27.13 18.53
N CYS A 613 16.62 26.48 18.64
CA CYS A 613 17.19 25.91 19.86
C CYS A 613 18.70 25.68 19.70
N VAL A 614 19.36 25.22 20.76
CA VAL A 614 20.72 24.69 20.73
C VAL A 614 20.82 23.43 21.58
N LEU A 615 21.63 22.46 21.15
CA LEU A 615 21.92 21.24 21.92
C LEU A 615 23.08 21.48 22.89
N VAL A 616 22.97 20.95 24.10
CA VAL A 616 23.94 21.16 25.17
C VAL A 616 24.73 19.88 25.38
N VAL A 617 26.06 19.98 25.34
CA VAL A 617 26.99 18.85 25.44
C VAL A 617 27.94 18.97 26.62
N ASP A 618 28.45 17.81 27.06
CA ASP A 618 29.62 17.73 27.94
C ASP A 618 30.94 17.88 27.14
N GLU A 619 32.07 17.99 27.85
CA GLU A 619 33.41 18.14 27.27
C GLU A 619 33.86 16.93 26.41
N ASP A 620 33.14 15.80 26.46
CA ASP A 620 33.39 14.57 25.68
C ASP A 620 32.49 14.44 24.41
N ASP A 621 31.69 15.48 24.12
CA ASP A 621 30.69 15.58 23.04
C ASP A 621 29.46 14.64 23.16
N PHE A 622 29.03 14.36 24.38
CA PHE A 622 27.76 13.67 24.67
C PHE A 622 26.66 14.66 25.07
N LEU A 623 25.42 14.32 24.72
CA LEU A 623 24.22 15.15 24.94
C LEU A 623 23.82 15.20 26.42
N GLU A 624 23.90 16.38 27.05
CA GLU A 624 23.32 16.67 28.37
C GLU A 624 21.86 17.15 28.27
N GLY A 625 21.55 18.01 27.31
CA GLY A 625 20.32 18.81 27.35
C GLY A 625 19.97 19.52 26.03
N ILE A 626 18.83 20.20 26.03
CA ILE A 626 18.41 21.12 24.95
C ILE A 626 18.04 22.47 25.57
N LEU A 627 18.46 23.57 24.94
CA LEU A 627 18.10 24.93 25.36
C LEU A 627 17.22 25.57 24.28
N THR A 628 15.99 25.92 24.64
CA THR A 628 15.02 26.55 23.73
C THR A 628 14.74 28.01 24.11
N TYR A 629 14.15 28.77 23.19
CA TYR A 629 13.60 30.11 23.51
C TYR A 629 12.54 30.09 24.62
N GLY A 630 11.83 28.96 24.83
CA GLY A 630 10.88 28.80 25.92
C GLY A 630 11.58 28.74 27.29
N ASP A 631 12.73 28.07 27.36
CA ASP A 631 13.52 27.93 28.58
C ASP A 631 14.23 29.24 28.93
N ILE A 632 14.81 29.90 27.91
CA ILE A 632 15.37 31.26 28.03
C ILE A 632 14.30 32.24 28.55
N ARG A 633 13.05 32.15 28.06
CA ARG A 633 11.94 33.00 28.54
C ARG A 633 11.52 32.67 29.98
N ARG A 634 11.57 31.41 30.43
CA ARG A 634 11.26 31.03 31.82
C ARG A 634 12.26 31.61 32.82
N CYS A 635 13.52 31.80 32.43
CA CYS A 635 14.56 32.41 33.27
C CYS A 635 14.60 33.95 33.22
N LEU A 636 13.76 34.58 32.39
CA LEU A 636 13.60 36.04 32.37
C LEU A 636 12.36 36.41 33.20
N PRO A 637 12.49 37.12 34.34
CA PRO A 637 11.34 37.45 35.17
C PRO A 637 10.36 38.38 34.44
N GLU A 638 9.07 38.11 34.60
CA GLU A 638 8.03 38.89 33.94
C GLU A 638 8.03 40.35 34.42
N LYS A 639 7.83 41.29 33.49
CA LYS A 639 7.61 42.69 33.83
C LYS A 639 6.23 42.85 34.46
N SER A 640 6.17 43.06 35.76
CA SER A 640 5.01 43.73 36.36
C SER A 640 4.89 45.14 35.77
N ASN A 641 3.66 45.55 35.45
CA ASN A 641 3.38 46.91 34.98
C ASN A 641 3.40 47.87 36.18
N ASP A 642 4.52 48.56 36.40
CA ASP A 642 4.55 49.75 37.25
C ASP A 642 5.55 50.78 36.74
N THR A 643 5.21 52.07 36.86
CA THR A 643 5.84 53.15 36.06
C THR A 643 6.85 53.98 36.85
N SER A 644 8.12 53.60 36.81
CA SER A 644 9.22 54.51 37.18
C SER A 644 10.53 54.24 36.42
N LYS A 645 11.40 55.26 36.39
CA LYS A 645 12.67 55.26 35.62
C LYS A 645 13.81 54.67 36.45
N SER A 646 14.50 53.65 35.95
CA SER A 646 15.99 53.56 35.95
C SER A 646 16.47 52.22 35.37
N GLY A 647 17.66 52.23 34.76
CA GLY A 647 18.65 51.14 34.85
C GLY A 647 18.30 49.75 34.29
N SER A 648 19.08 49.30 33.31
CA SER A 648 19.12 47.88 32.92
C SER A 648 19.52 46.99 34.10
N ARG A 649 18.62 46.12 34.56
CA ARG A 649 19.04 44.86 35.20
C ARG A 649 19.41 43.90 34.08
N LEU A 650 20.71 43.63 33.93
CA LEU A 650 21.20 42.66 32.97
C LEU A 650 20.76 41.24 33.37
N LEU A 651 20.79 40.33 32.40
CA LEU A 651 21.07 38.92 32.70
C LEU A 651 22.38 38.88 33.51
N ASP A 652 22.41 38.12 34.60
CA ASP A 652 23.65 37.95 35.36
C ASP A 652 24.70 37.28 34.46
N ASP A 653 25.85 37.93 34.27
CA ASP A 653 26.93 37.49 33.36
C ASP A 653 27.63 36.20 33.85
N THR A 654 27.16 35.64 34.97
CA THR A 654 27.58 34.37 35.57
C THR A 654 26.61 33.20 35.31
N CYS A 655 25.45 33.43 34.69
CA CYS A 655 24.44 32.40 34.48
C CYS A 655 24.84 31.40 33.37
N LEU A 656 25.05 30.13 33.74
CA LEU A 656 25.48 29.07 32.82
C LEU A 656 24.30 28.39 32.09
N VAL A 657 24.57 27.87 30.90
CA VAL A 657 23.62 27.05 30.12
C VAL A 657 23.18 25.80 30.89
N SER A 658 24.08 25.18 31.65
CA SER A 658 23.82 24.00 32.50
C SER A 658 22.70 24.18 33.54
N SER A 659 22.44 25.41 34.00
CA SER A 659 21.34 25.73 34.94
C SER A 659 19.99 26.05 34.29
N VAL A 660 19.94 26.16 32.95
CA VAL A 660 18.74 26.61 32.21
C VAL A 660 18.26 25.59 31.18
N CYS A 661 19.13 24.72 30.68
CA CYS A 661 18.76 23.74 29.65
C CYS A 661 17.84 22.62 30.18
N THR A 662 16.93 22.17 29.32
CA THR A 662 16.06 21.01 29.57
C THR A 662 16.90 19.73 29.49
N ARG A 663 17.26 19.18 30.64
CA ARG A 663 17.98 17.90 30.80
C ARG A 663 17.04 16.66 30.88
N GLY A 664 15.75 16.88 31.12
CA GLY A 664 14.76 15.82 31.25
C GLY A 664 13.32 16.31 31.43
N MET A 665 12.39 15.38 31.65
CA MET A 665 10.97 15.65 31.92
C MET A 665 10.49 14.79 33.10
N SER A 666 9.69 15.36 34.00
CA SER A 666 8.98 14.58 35.03
C SER A 666 7.68 14.00 34.45
N TYR A 667 7.42 12.71 34.66
CA TYR A 667 6.18 12.04 34.24
C TYR A 667 5.73 11.02 35.29
N ARG A 668 4.48 11.18 35.78
CA ARG A 668 3.92 10.39 36.90
C ARG A 668 4.86 10.31 38.11
N GLY A 669 5.36 11.46 38.55
CA GLY A 669 6.24 11.58 39.73
C GLY A 669 7.65 10.98 39.57
N ARG A 670 8.06 10.58 38.35
CA ARG A 670 9.42 10.11 38.07
C ARG A 670 10.08 10.97 37.01
N GLU A 671 11.28 11.44 37.29
CA GLU A 671 12.15 12.08 36.31
C GLU A 671 12.59 11.08 35.24
N ARG A 672 12.62 11.54 33.99
CA ARG A 672 13.20 10.83 32.85
C ARG A 672 14.12 11.79 32.12
N GLY A 673 15.37 11.36 31.85
CA GLY A 673 16.31 12.15 31.05
C GLY A 673 15.79 12.40 29.63
N LEU A 674 16.40 13.39 28.95
CA LEU A 674 15.98 13.93 27.66
C LEU A 674 15.55 12.85 26.65
N LEU A 675 14.42 13.12 25.97
CA LEU A 675 13.88 12.26 24.91
C LEU A 675 14.75 12.38 23.65
N THR A 676 15.11 11.26 23.05
CA THR A 676 15.98 11.20 21.86
C THR A 676 15.57 10.03 20.98
N CYS A 677 15.62 10.18 19.66
CA CYS A 677 15.48 9.07 18.71
C CYS A 677 16.83 8.62 18.15
N TYR A 678 16.84 7.51 17.42
CA TYR A 678 18.01 7.01 16.70
C TYR A 678 17.81 7.23 15.19
N PRO A 679 18.88 7.33 14.38
CA PRO A 679 18.75 7.50 12.93
C PRO A 679 17.91 6.39 12.26
N ASN A 680 17.88 5.18 12.85
CA ASN A 680 17.14 4.03 12.32
C ASN A 680 15.68 3.94 12.79
N THR A 681 15.20 4.87 13.63
CA THR A 681 13.78 4.99 14.01
C THR A 681 12.95 5.41 12.79
N SER A 682 11.70 4.95 12.64
CA SER A 682 10.81 5.41 11.56
C SER A 682 10.24 6.80 11.85
N LEU A 683 9.82 7.53 10.81
CA LEU A 683 9.22 8.85 10.97
C LEU A 683 7.86 8.79 11.68
N ALA A 684 7.08 7.73 11.51
CA ALA A 684 5.81 7.52 12.23
C ALA A 684 6.04 7.40 13.75
N MET A 685 6.99 6.57 14.16
CA MET A 685 7.39 6.42 15.57
C MET A 685 7.98 7.72 16.14
N ALA A 686 8.67 8.51 15.31
CA ALA A 686 9.13 9.84 15.71
C ALA A 686 7.98 10.84 15.87
N LYS A 687 6.99 10.84 14.95
CA LYS A 687 5.76 11.65 15.00
C LYS A 687 4.98 11.34 16.28
N GLU A 688 4.66 10.07 16.55
CA GLU A 688 3.98 9.63 17.78
C GLU A 688 4.71 10.09 19.05
N LEU A 689 6.05 9.92 19.11
CA LEU A 689 6.87 10.35 20.24
C LEU A 689 6.87 11.88 20.45
N MET A 690 6.71 12.65 19.37
CA MET A 690 6.68 14.11 19.40
C MET A 690 5.28 14.63 19.77
N GLU A 691 4.22 14.08 19.16
CA GLU A 691 2.82 14.41 19.42
C GLU A 691 2.41 14.05 20.86
N ALA A 692 2.65 12.81 21.30
CA ALA A 692 2.29 12.33 22.64
C ALA A 692 3.09 12.99 23.78
N ARG A 693 4.00 13.92 23.46
CA ARG A 693 4.79 14.73 24.40
C ARG A 693 4.74 16.24 24.11
N GLY A 694 4.05 16.69 23.06
CA GLY A 694 3.93 18.09 22.68
C GLY A 694 5.25 18.77 22.27
N ILE A 695 6.27 18.01 21.84
CA ILE A 695 7.60 18.55 21.51
C ILE A 695 7.78 18.77 20.01
N LYS A 696 8.37 19.91 19.62
CA LYS A 696 8.57 20.27 18.19
C LYS A 696 9.96 19.96 17.63
N GLN A 697 10.85 19.47 18.49
CA GLN A 697 12.27 19.21 18.21
C GLN A 697 12.67 17.92 18.95
N LEU A 698 13.41 17.02 18.30
CA LEU A 698 13.82 15.74 18.87
C LEU A 698 15.29 15.45 18.51
N PRO A 699 16.23 15.47 19.48
CA PRO A 699 17.64 15.19 19.23
C PRO A 699 17.86 13.75 18.78
N VAL A 700 18.65 13.57 17.72
CA VAL A 700 18.97 12.26 17.14
C VAL A 700 20.36 11.83 17.58
N VAL A 701 20.47 10.62 18.14
CA VAL A 701 21.69 10.14 18.80
C VAL A 701 22.17 8.77 18.31
N LYS A 702 23.47 8.50 18.50
CA LYS A 702 24.07 7.14 18.46
C LYS A 702 24.52 6.74 19.87
N HIS A 703 24.54 5.43 20.12
CA HIS A 703 25.15 4.88 21.32
C HIS A 703 26.65 5.19 21.35
N GLY A 704 27.14 5.74 22.47
CA GLY A 704 28.56 5.69 22.79
C GLY A 704 28.96 4.25 23.15
N VAL A 705 30.19 3.86 22.80
CA VAL A 705 30.78 2.60 23.26
C VAL A 705 31.65 2.89 24.48
N ASP A 706 31.05 2.73 25.66
CA ASP A 706 31.75 2.69 26.94
C ASP A 706 31.04 1.68 27.86
N HIS A 707 31.74 1.15 28.87
CA HIS A 707 31.30 0.06 29.73
C HIS A 707 30.90 0.52 31.16
N SER A 708 30.99 1.82 31.47
CA SER A 708 30.78 2.38 32.81
C SER A 708 29.36 2.93 33.08
N ARG A 709 28.38 2.02 33.24
CA ARG A 709 27.05 2.18 33.89
C ARG A 709 26.07 3.32 33.50
N GLU A 710 26.47 4.41 32.87
CA GLU A 710 25.56 5.44 32.35
C GLU A 710 25.57 5.46 30.82
N ARG A 711 24.38 5.48 30.21
CA ARG A 711 24.22 5.47 28.75
C ARG A 711 24.46 6.86 28.14
N LYS A 712 25.71 7.35 28.17
CA LYS A 712 26.12 8.56 27.43
C LYS A 712 25.75 8.42 25.93
N ARG A 713 25.21 9.48 25.32
CA ARG A 713 24.64 9.47 23.95
C ARG A 713 25.32 10.55 23.10
N ARG A 714 25.90 10.19 21.95
CA ARG A 714 26.50 11.18 21.03
C ARG A 714 25.47 11.69 20.04
N ILE A 715 25.47 13.00 19.80
CA ILE A 715 24.56 13.65 18.85
C ILE A 715 24.97 13.29 17.42
N VAL A 716 23.98 13.17 16.54
CA VAL A 716 24.14 12.83 15.11
C VAL A 716 23.28 13.74 14.22
N GLY A 717 22.19 14.30 14.76
CA GLY A 717 21.30 15.20 14.04
C GLY A 717 20.24 15.78 14.98
N LEU A 718 19.40 16.66 14.42
CA LEU A 718 18.21 17.20 15.08
C LEU A 718 17.00 17.01 14.15
N LEU A 719 15.98 16.29 14.62
CA LEU A 719 14.72 16.15 13.89
C LEU A 719 13.78 17.29 14.30
N HIS A 720 13.30 18.05 13.32
CA HIS A 720 12.27 19.06 13.51
C HIS A 720 10.91 18.49 13.12
N TYR A 721 9.85 18.88 13.83
CA TYR A 721 8.49 18.41 13.54
C TYR A 721 8.07 18.72 12.09
N ASN A 722 8.45 19.89 11.58
CA ASN A 722 8.19 20.32 10.20
C ASN A 722 8.83 19.39 9.15
N ALA A 723 9.94 18.71 9.46
CA ALA A 723 10.59 17.79 8.52
C ALA A 723 9.74 16.51 8.27
N LEU A 724 8.84 16.16 9.20
CA LEU A 724 7.87 15.09 8.99
C LEU A 724 6.85 15.45 7.89
N TRP A 725 6.51 16.73 7.75
CA TRP A 725 5.56 17.24 6.76
C TRP A 725 6.20 17.46 5.39
N ILE A 726 7.49 17.83 5.32
CA ILE A 726 8.25 17.86 4.07
C ILE A 726 8.24 16.48 3.40
N CYS A 727 8.40 15.41 4.19
CA CYS A 727 8.31 14.02 3.71
C CYS A 727 6.90 13.53 3.33
N LEU A 728 5.85 14.33 3.57
CA LEU A 728 4.46 14.03 3.17
C LEU A 728 4.05 14.82 1.92
N SER A 729 4.53 16.06 1.77
CA SER A 729 4.26 16.86 0.59
C SER A 729 5.24 16.56 -0.53
N LEU A 730 4.75 15.95 -1.62
CA LEU A 730 5.55 15.67 -2.81
C LEU A 730 6.13 16.96 -3.43
N ALA A 731 5.39 18.07 -3.35
CA ALA A 731 5.87 19.38 -3.80
C ALA A 731 7.03 19.88 -2.94
N ALA A 732 6.93 19.79 -1.60
CA ALA A 732 8.03 20.14 -0.70
C ALA A 732 9.25 19.23 -0.90
N THR A 733 9.04 17.93 -1.12
CA THR A 733 10.12 16.97 -1.45
C THR A 733 10.83 17.34 -2.76
N ALA A 734 10.09 17.78 -3.79
CA ALA A 734 10.67 18.25 -5.04
C ALA A 734 11.48 19.55 -4.87
N PHE A 735 10.94 20.55 -4.15
CA PHE A 735 11.67 21.77 -3.80
C PHE A 735 12.93 21.49 -2.95
N GLU A 736 12.85 20.59 -1.97
CA GLU A 736 14.01 20.15 -1.20
C GLU A 736 15.05 19.45 -2.08
N PHE A 737 14.65 18.57 -3.00
CA PHE A 737 15.58 17.94 -3.93
C PHE A 737 16.31 18.96 -4.82
N ILE A 738 15.59 19.94 -5.39
CA ILE A 738 16.18 20.99 -6.24
C ILE A 738 17.18 21.84 -5.44
N ARG A 739 16.78 22.29 -4.24
CA ARG A 739 17.61 23.06 -3.31
C ARG A 739 18.85 22.29 -2.85
N ASN A 740 18.73 21.01 -2.52
CA ASN A 740 19.85 20.16 -2.13
C ASN A 740 20.83 19.85 -3.30
N ASN A 741 20.51 20.28 -4.52
CA ASN A 741 21.39 20.21 -5.70
C ASN A 741 21.94 21.57 -6.14
N GLU A 742 21.75 22.65 -5.37
CA GLU A 742 22.26 23.99 -5.69
C GLU A 742 23.79 23.98 -5.96
N ASP A 743 24.57 23.27 -5.13
CA ASP A 743 26.02 23.04 -5.33
C ASP A 743 26.33 22.34 -6.67
N ASN A 744 25.52 21.36 -7.08
CA ASN A 744 25.71 20.63 -8.34
C ASN A 744 25.41 21.52 -9.55
N VAL A 745 24.43 22.43 -9.44
CA VAL A 745 24.18 23.46 -10.46
C VAL A 745 25.37 24.42 -10.56
N GLY A 746 25.90 24.90 -9.43
CA GLY A 746 27.08 25.79 -9.40
C GLY A 746 28.35 25.14 -9.99
N LEU A 747 28.61 23.87 -9.65
CA LEU A 747 29.70 23.09 -10.24
C LEU A 747 29.53 22.88 -11.76
N SER A 748 28.29 22.70 -12.22
CA SER A 748 27.99 22.51 -13.65
C SER A 748 28.12 23.82 -14.44
N LEU A 749 27.52 24.91 -13.94
CA LEU A 749 27.69 26.25 -14.53
C LEU A 749 29.15 26.67 -14.58
N LYS A 750 29.94 26.36 -13.54
CA LYS A 750 31.38 26.65 -13.54
C LYS A 750 32.13 25.90 -14.64
N ARG A 751 31.88 24.60 -14.84
CA ARG A 751 32.48 23.81 -15.94
C ARG A 751 32.07 24.33 -17.32
N ILE A 752 30.83 24.81 -17.47
CA ILE A 752 30.36 25.45 -18.70
C ILE A 752 31.13 26.77 -18.92
N CYS A 753 31.33 27.57 -17.87
CA CYS A 753 32.11 28.81 -17.93
C CYS A 753 33.62 28.60 -18.21
N GLU A 754 34.14 27.38 -18.04
CA GLU A 754 35.51 27.01 -18.43
C GLU A 754 35.67 26.79 -19.95
N SER A 755 34.56 26.57 -20.69
CA SER A 755 34.56 26.34 -22.15
C SER A 755 33.83 27.40 -22.97
N CYS A 756 32.81 28.07 -22.44
CA CYS A 756 32.05 29.11 -23.15
C CYS A 756 31.52 30.23 -22.22
N VAL A 757 31.23 31.40 -22.80
CA VAL A 757 30.72 32.55 -22.05
C VAL A 757 29.19 32.44 -21.93
N VAL A 758 28.70 32.10 -20.74
CA VAL A 758 27.26 32.05 -20.45
C VAL A 758 26.70 33.49 -20.42
N LYS A 759 25.83 33.82 -21.37
CA LYS A 759 25.22 35.16 -21.50
C LYS A 759 23.94 35.36 -20.68
N GLY A 760 23.25 34.27 -20.35
CA GLY A 760 22.09 34.26 -19.48
C GLY A 760 21.78 32.83 -19.04
N PHE A 761 21.25 32.68 -17.84
CA PHE A 761 20.86 31.40 -17.25
C PHE A 761 19.34 31.39 -17.08
N VAL A 762 18.65 30.52 -17.83
CA VAL A 762 17.19 30.42 -17.81
C VAL A 762 16.77 29.30 -16.86
N ILE A 763 15.93 29.61 -15.87
CA ILE A 763 15.43 28.69 -14.84
C ILE A 763 13.89 28.61 -14.87
N ASP A 764 13.33 27.44 -14.59
CA ASP A 764 11.89 27.31 -14.33
C ASP A 764 11.52 27.92 -12.96
N MET A 765 10.25 28.29 -12.74
CA MET A 765 9.75 28.80 -11.46
C MET A 765 10.08 27.90 -10.25
N PHE A 766 10.08 26.57 -10.42
CA PHE A 766 10.44 25.64 -9.34
C PHE A 766 11.94 25.70 -8.98
N CYS A 767 12.79 26.22 -9.87
CA CYS A 767 14.26 26.25 -9.73
C CYS A 767 14.80 27.54 -9.08
N THR A 768 13.99 28.25 -8.30
CA THR A 768 14.34 29.56 -7.67
C THR A 768 15.62 29.51 -6.83
N SER A 769 15.98 28.39 -6.20
CA SER A 769 17.26 28.27 -5.47
C SER A 769 18.50 28.41 -6.36
N ALA A 770 18.38 28.23 -7.68
CA ALA A 770 19.50 28.44 -8.60
C ALA A 770 19.75 29.94 -8.91
N LEU A 771 18.89 30.86 -8.46
CA LEU A 771 19.07 32.31 -8.60
C LEU A 771 20.33 32.80 -7.87
N SER A 772 20.52 32.38 -6.62
CA SER A 772 21.71 32.70 -5.81
C SER A 772 23.01 32.23 -6.47
N VAL A 773 22.98 31.10 -7.16
CA VAL A 773 24.12 30.56 -7.89
C VAL A 773 24.52 31.48 -9.05
N GLY A 774 23.56 31.83 -9.92
CA GLY A 774 23.80 32.73 -11.05
C GLY A 774 24.30 34.10 -10.60
N ASP A 775 23.62 34.70 -9.62
CA ASP A 775 24.01 35.98 -9.00
C ASP A 775 25.44 35.93 -8.45
N SER A 776 25.82 34.86 -7.73
CA SER A 776 27.16 34.69 -7.16
C SER A 776 28.28 34.57 -8.20
N MET A 777 27.93 34.10 -9.40
CA MET A 777 28.83 33.98 -10.55
C MET A 777 28.79 35.22 -11.48
N GLY A 778 27.89 36.18 -11.23
CA GLY A 778 27.67 37.33 -12.10
C GLY A 778 26.99 36.98 -13.43
N ILE A 779 26.28 35.85 -13.50
CA ILE A 779 25.56 35.38 -14.69
C ILE A 779 24.11 35.87 -14.60
N PRO A 780 23.59 36.65 -15.56
CA PRO A 780 22.21 37.13 -15.53
C PRO A 780 21.19 35.97 -15.53
N VAL A 781 20.27 35.95 -14.56
CA VAL A 781 19.28 34.89 -14.36
C VAL A 781 17.89 35.33 -14.82
N TYR A 782 17.24 34.49 -15.62
CA TYR A 782 15.90 34.72 -16.17
C TYR A 782 14.96 33.59 -15.79
N TYR A 783 13.72 33.91 -15.41
CA TYR A 783 12.68 32.89 -15.25
C TYR A 783 12.06 32.55 -16.61
N PHE A 784 11.89 31.27 -16.92
CA PHE A 784 10.89 30.81 -17.89
C PHE A 784 9.62 30.45 -17.12
N PHE A 785 8.64 31.33 -17.19
CA PHE A 785 7.35 31.18 -16.51
C PHE A 785 6.37 30.43 -17.42
N THR A 786 6.07 29.20 -17.03
CA THR A 786 5.35 28.19 -17.81
C THR A 786 3.81 28.32 -17.77
N SER A 787 3.29 29.43 -17.24
CA SER A 787 1.86 29.74 -17.16
C SER A 787 1.53 31.18 -17.60
N GLY A 788 0.27 31.59 -17.52
CA GLY A 788 -0.25 32.86 -18.07
C GLY A 788 0.17 34.11 -17.29
N ALA A 789 0.11 35.28 -17.94
CA ALA A 789 0.36 36.59 -17.34
C ALA A 789 -0.54 36.88 -16.13
N ALA A 790 -1.79 36.40 -16.10
CA ALA A 790 -2.67 36.52 -14.94
C ALA A 790 -2.19 35.69 -13.75
N VAL A 791 -1.56 34.54 -13.98
CA VAL A 791 -0.96 33.73 -12.92
C VAL A 791 0.36 34.38 -12.45
N LEU A 792 1.10 35.01 -13.35
CA LEU A 792 2.26 35.82 -12.98
C LEU A 792 1.87 37.01 -12.10
N ALA A 793 0.79 37.73 -12.44
CA ALA A 793 0.23 38.83 -11.65
C ALA A 793 -0.15 38.36 -10.23
N LEU A 794 -0.81 37.20 -10.13
CA LEU A 794 -1.13 36.55 -8.85
C LEU A 794 0.12 36.24 -8.03
N TYR A 795 1.16 35.62 -8.61
CA TYR A 795 2.37 35.28 -7.85
C TYR A 795 3.20 36.52 -7.47
N CYS A 796 3.23 37.57 -8.28
CA CYS A 796 3.82 38.85 -7.90
C CYS A 796 3.12 39.46 -6.67
N TYR A 797 1.79 39.34 -6.60
CA TYR A 797 0.96 39.93 -5.55
C TYR A 797 0.76 39.01 -4.32
N LEU A 798 1.09 37.71 -4.43
CA LEU A 798 0.99 36.73 -3.34
C LEU A 798 1.69 37.17 -2.03
N PRO A 799 2.87 37.81 -2.03
CA PRO A 799 3.50 38.30 -0.81
C PRO A 799 2.63 39.29 -0.01
N GLU A 800 1.86 40.15 -0.70
CA GLU A 800 0.95 41.11 -0.07
C GLU A 800 -0.28 40.39 0.51
N ILE A 801 -0.88 39.46 -0.24
CA ILE A 801 -1.98 38.61 0.26
C ILE A 801 -1.51 37.78 1.47
N HIS A 802 -0.29 37.25 1.43
CA HIS A 802 0.34 36.51 2.53
C HIS A 802 0.50 37.37 3.80
N ASP A 803 0.73 38.68 3.62
CA ASP A 803 0.93 39.59 4.74
C ASP A 803 -0.37 40.20 5.29
N GLN A 804 -1.42 40.33 4.47
CA GLN A 804 -2.77 40.72 4.91
C GLN A 804 -3.54 39.58 5.59
N ILE A 805 -3.59 38.39 4.98
CA ILE A 805 -4.31 37.21 5.49
C ILE A 805 -3.32 36.34 6.26
N LYS A 806 -3.70 35.77 7.42
CA LYS A 806 -2.81 34.91 8.23
C LYS A 806 -3.26 33.45 8.36
N GLU A 807 -4.47 33.13 7.92
CA GLU A 807 -5.02 31.77 7.85
C GLU A 807 -4.67 31.08 6.51
N SER A 808 -4.82 29.75 6.44
CA SER A 808 -4.61 28.94 5.23
C SER A 808 -5.78 29.10 4.25
N PHE A 809 -5.50 29.36 2.97
CA PHE A 809 -6.55 29.73 2.00
C PHE A 809 -7.60 28.64 1.77
N LYS A 810 -7.26 27.35 1.97
CA LYS A 810 -8.21 26.22 1.92
C LYS A 810 -9.37 26.34 2.92
N ASP A 811 -9.14 27.01 4.06
CA ASP A 811 -10.07 27.05 5.19
C ASP A 811 -11.01 28.28 5.15
N ILE A 812 -10.77 29.22 4.20
CA ILE A 812 -11.43 30.53 4.15
C ILE A 812 -12.39 30.63 2.95
N GLN A 813 -13.67 30.95 3.20
CA GLN A 813 -14.63 31.29 2.16
C GLN A 813 -14.61 32.79 1.81
N LEU A 814 -13.44 33.29 1.38
CA LEU A 814 -13.22 34.67 0.93
C LEU A 814 -13.05 34.70 -0.60
N GLU A 815 -13.50 35.78 -1.23
CA GLU A 815 -13.20 36.08 -2.64
C GLU A 815 -12.06 37.12 -2.69
N LEU A 816 -10.96 36.75 -3.33
CA LEU A 816 -9.75 37.54 -3.48
C LEU A 816 -9.85 38.40 -4.74
N GLN A 817 -9.51 39.67 -4.60
CA GLN A 817 -9.41 40.64 -5.68
C GLN A 817 -7.92 40.90 -5.94
N ILE A 818 -7.39 40.38 -7.06
CA ILE A 818 -5.98 40.46 -7.42
C ILE A 818 -5.84 41.45 -8.59
N PRO A 819 -4.90 42.43 -8.53
CA PRO A 819 -4.67 43.35 -9.63
C PRO A 819 -4.27 42.61 -10.92
N GLY A 820 -5.13 42.66 -11.93
CA GLY A 820 -4.90 41.99 -13.22
C GLY A 820 -5.67 40.69 -13.45
N ASN A 821 -6.52 40.25 -12.50
CA ASN A 821 -7.26 38.99 -12.60
C ASN A 821 -8.77 39.18 -12.36
N ALA A 822 -9.58 38.32 -12.99
CA ALA A 822 -10.93 38.01 -12.55
C ALA A 822 -10.98 37.51 -11.08
N PRO A 823 -12.10 37.72 -10.34
CA PRO A 823 -12.21 37.33 -8.93
C PRO A 823 -11.94 35.83 -8.66
N LEU A 824 -11.30 35.54 -7.54
CA LEU A 824 -10.84 34.19 -7.20
C LEU A 824 -11.22 33.79 -5.76
N LYS A 825 -12.01 32.73 -5.58
CA LYS A 825 -12.25 32.16 -4.24
C LYS A 825 -10.92 31.70 -3.62
N ALA A 826 -10.68 31.97 -2.34
CA ALA A 826 -9.39 31.66 -1.70
C ALA A 826 -9.03 30.15 -1.76
N PHE A 827 -10.01 29.26 -1.59
CA PHE A 827 -9.80 27.81 -1.75
C PHE A 827 -9.63 27.34 -3.22
N HIS A 828 -9.64 28.25 -4.20
CA HIS A 828 -9.24 28.02 -5.59
C HIS A 828 -7.84 28.60 -5.91
N MET A 829 -7.09 29.09 -4.91
CA MET A 829 -5.68 29.43 -5.07
C MET A 829 -4.85 28.19 -5.45
N PRO A 830 -3.70 28.33 -6.13
CA PRO A 830 -2.88 27.19 -6.55
C PRO A 830 -2.52 26.26 -5.40
N GLU A 831 -2.58 24.94 -5.62
CA GLU A 831 -2.46 23.92 -4.55
C GLU A 831 -1.26 24.13 -3.59
N PRO A 832 -0.02 24.43 -4.05
CA PRO A 832 1.11 24.62 -3.14
C PRO A 832 0.94 25.77 -2.14
N VAL A 833 0.05 26.74 -2.42
CA VAL A 833 -0.21 27.88 -1.53
C VAL A 833 -1.51 27.75 -0.74
N LEU A 834 -2.25 26.64 -0.85
CA LEU A 834 -3.52 26.46 -0.14
C LEU A 834 -3.37 26.29 1.38
N ASP A 835 -2.26 25.71 1.85
CA ASP A 835 -2.02 25.48 3.29
C ASP A 835 -0.65 26.00 3.78
N ARG A 836 -0.67 26.97 4.71
CA ARG A 836 0.51 27.50 5.40
C ARG A 836 1.26 26.47 6.25
N ASN A 837 0.65 25.32 6.53
CA ASN A 837 1.27 24.22 7.28
C ASN A 837 2.10 23.28 6.38
N ASP A 838 1.88 23.27 5.07
CA ASP A 838 2.78 22.61 4.12
C ASP A 838 4.07 23.44 3.99
N ALA A 839 5.22 22.77 3.86
CA ALA A 839 6.48 23.43 3.52
C ALA A 839 6.50 23.95 2.08
N ALA A 840 5.77 23.32 1.14
CA ALA A 840 5.65 23.77 -0.24
C ALA A 840 5.09 25.20 -0.37
N TYR A 841 4.25 25.62 0.59
CA TYR A 841 3.76 27.00 0.72
C TYR A 841 4.91 28.01 0.87
N TRP A 842 5.89 27.67 1.70
CA TRP A 842 6.99 28.56 2.04
C TRP A 842 8.04 28.60 0.94
N ASP A 843 8.22 27.50 0.20
CA ASP A 843 9.06 27.45 -1.00
C ASP A 843 8.42 28.21 -2.18
N MET A 844 7.09 28.10 -2.37
CA MET A 844 6.36 28.91 -3.35
C MET A 844 6.33 30.41 -2.98
N LEU A 845 6.20 30.74 -1.69
CA LEU A 845 6.33 32.12 -1.21
C LEU A 845 7.76 32.66 -1.37
N TYR A 846 8.78 31.81 -1.21
CA TYR A 846 10.18 32.14 -1.46
C TYR A 846 10.39 32.48 -2.94
N PHE A 847 9.87 31.68 -3.87
CA PHE A 847 9.78 32.01 -5.31
C PHE A 847 9.13 33.38 -5.54
N CYS A 848 7.92 33.60 -5.02
CA CYS A 848 7.19 34.87 -5.21
C CYS A 848 7.96 36.09 -4.67
N LYS A 849 8.74 35.93 -3.59
CA LYS A 849 9.60 36.99 -3.00
C LYS A 849 10.97 37.16 -3.70
N HIS A 850 11.32 36.30 -4.67
CA HIS A 850 12.56 36.36 -5.44
C HIS A 850 12.34 36.61 -6.94
N LEU A 851 11.15 36.32 -7.46
CA LEU A 851 10.70 36.64 -8.81
C LEU A 851 11.06 38.09 -9.26
N PRO A 852 10.86 39.16 -8.45
CA PRO A 852 11.16 40.53 -8.86
C PRO A 852 12.66 40.86 -8.93
N LYS A 853 13.53 39.99 -8.41
CA LYS A 853 14.99 40.19 -8.35
C LYS A 853 15.72 39.66 -9.59
N SER A 854 15.03 38.92 -10.45
CA SER A 854 15.59 38.35 -11.68
C SER A 854 15.97 39.41 -12.70
N ASN A 855 16.88 39.08 -13.63
CA ASN A 855 17.23 39.95 -14.76
C ASN A 855 16.14 39.98 -15.85
N GLY A 856 15.15 39.09 -15.77
CA GLY A 856 13.91 39.16 -16.52
C GLY A 856 13.05 37.91 -16.39
N ILE A 857 11.80 38.01 -16.85
CA ILE A 857 10.82 36.91 -16.83
C ILE A 857 10.30 36.71 -18.24
N ILE A 858 10.51 35.51 -18.79
CA ILE A 858 9.99 35.06 -20.07
C ILE A 858 8.65 34.38 -19.80
N VAL A 859 7.58 34.84 -20.42
CA VAL A 859 6.22 34.32 -20.21
C VAL A 859 5.73 33.70 -21.50
N ASN A 860 5.22 32.46 -21.46
CA ASN A 860 4.62 31.80 -22.62
C ASN A 860 3.22 32.37 -22.92
N SER A 861 3.14 33.65 -23.31
CA SER A 861 1.91 34.36 -23.62
C SER A 861 2.20 35.55 -24.56
N PHE A 862 1.17 36.28 -24.99
CA PHE A 862 1.30 37.50 -25.79
C PHE A 862 0.34 38.59 -25.28
N GLU A 863 0.72 39.86 -25.44
CA GLU A 863 0.08 40.97 -24.72
C GLU A 863 -1.44 41.10 -24.97
N ASP A 864 -1.88 40.82 -26.20
CA ASP A 864 -3.29 40.94 -26.60
C ASP A 864 -4.18 39.77 -26.12
N LEU A 865 -3.59 38.70 -25.55
CA LEU A 865 -4.32 37.56 -24.98
C LEU A 865 -4.81 37.85 -23.56
N GLU A 866 -3.96 38.48 -22.73
CA GLU A 866 -4.19 38.74 -21.31
C GLU A 866 -4.03 40.25 -20.97
N PRO A 867 -4.71 41.17 -21.68
CA PRO A 867 -4.40 42.60 -21.63
C PRO A 867 -4.62 43.24 -20.25
N PHE A 868 -5.49 42.68 -19.40
CA PHE A 868 -5.72 43.17 -18.04
C PHE A 868 -4.54 42.85 -17.10
N ALA A 869 -4.08 41.60 -17.10
CA ALA A 869 -2.89 41.17 -16.36
C ALA A 869 -1.63 41.88 -16.84
N VAL A 870 -1.39 41.90 -18.16
CA VAL A 870 -0.24 42.60 -18.76
C VAL A 870 -0.24 44.08 -18.40
N LYS A 871 -1.42 44.73 -18.37
CA LYS A 871 -1.55 46.12 -17.92
C LYS A 871 -1.22 46.28 -16.42
N ALA A 872 -1.83 45.48 -15.55
CA ALA A 872 -1.62 45.60 -14.10
C ALA A 872 -0.15 45.39 -13.68
N ILE A 873 0.52 44.44 -14.34
CA ILE A 873 1.95 44.18 -14.22
C ILE A 873 2.77 45.40 -14.68
N LYS A 874 2.48 45.95 -15.86
CA LYS A 874 3.18 47.14 -16.41
C LYS A 874 2.97 48.42 -15.59
N GLU A 875 1.82 48.54 -14.93
CA GLU A 875 1.50 49.65 -14.00
C GLU A 875 2.04 49.41 -12.58
N GLY A 876 2.74 48.30 -12.33
CA GLY A 876 3.35 47.96 -11.05
C GLY A 876 2.37 47.54 -9.95
N LEU A 877 1.07 47.42 -10.27
CA LEU A 877 0.00 47.17 -9.29
C LEU A 877 0.11 45.81 -8.61
N CYS A 878 0.79 44.86 -9.25
CA CYS A 878 0.98 43.50 -8.73
C CYS A 878 2.20 43.37 -7.80
N PHE A 879 3.05 44.40 -7.63
CA PHE A 879 4.33 44.28 -6.92
C PHE A 879 4.30 45.05 -5.58
N PRO A 880 4.83 44.46 -4.47
CA PRO A 880 4.95 45.17 -3.19
C PRO A 880 5.88 46.40 -3.22
N ASP A 881 6.82 46.44 -4.16
CA ASP A 881 7.62 47.62 -4.50
C ASP A 881 7.52 47.89 -6.01
N PRO A 882 6.77 48.91 -6.45
CA PRO A 882 6.61 49.23 -7.88
C PRO A 882 7.88 49.82 -8.52
N THR A 883 8.97 50.00 -7.77
CA THR A 883 10.28 50.39 -8.32
C THR A 883 11.17 49.19 -8.69
N GLN A 884 10.79 47.97 -8.27
CA GLN A 884 11.55 46.73 -8.50
C GLN A 884 10.78 45.76 -9.42
N ILE A 885 10.47 46.23 -10.64
CA ILE A 885 9.80 45.44 -11.68
C ILE A 885 10.86 44.93 -12.66
N PRO A 886 11.10 43.60 -12.79
CA PRO A 886 12.05 43.07 -13.75
C PRO A 886 11.52 43.19 -15.19
N PRO A 887 12.38 43.15 -16.23
CA PRO A 887 11.94 43.10 -17.63
C PRO A 887 11.10 41.84 -17.91
N ILE A 888 9.90 42.02 -18.45
CA ILE A 888 8.98 40.91 -18.77
C ILE A 888 8.82 40.77 -20.28
N TYR A 889 9.08 39.56 -20.78
CA TYR A 889 9.11 39.21 -22.19
C TYR A 889 7.97 38.22 -22.48
N TYR A 890 6.85 38.74 -22.99
CA TYR A 890 5.73 37.93 -23.45
C TYR A 890 6.07 37.29 -24.80
N ILE A 891 6.61 36.07 -24.75
CA ILE A 891 7.08 35.30 -25.90
C ILE A 891 6.19 34.05 -26.02
N GLY A 892 5.11 34.16 -26.79
CA GLY A 892 4.19 33.06 -27.06
C GLY A 892 3.18 33.36 -28.18
N PRO A 893 2.25 32.43 -28.46
CA PRO A 893 2.18 31.10 -27.87
C PRO A 893 3.29 30.17 -28.40
N LEU A 894 4.12 29.66 -27.48
CA LEU A 894 5.05 28.57 -27.73
C LEU A 894 4.29 27.26 -27.52
N ILE A 895 3.97 26.60 -28.63
CA ILE A 895 3.41 25.23 -28.65
C ILE A 895 4.41 24.30 -29.32
N ALA A 896 4.42 23.03 -28.92
CA ALA A 896 5.21 22.02 -29.61
C ALA A 896 4.71 21.86 -31.06
N GLN A 897 5.61 21.95 -32.03
CA GLN A 897 5.25 21.63 -33.42
C GLN A 897 4.88 20.15 -33.54
N ALA A 898 3.97 19.83 -34.46
CA ALA A 898 3.60 18.46 -34.82
C ALA A 898 4.71 17.77 -35.64
N ASN A 899 5.93 17.71 -35.08
CA ASN A 899 7.01 16.89 -35.58
C ASN A 899 6.55 15.43 -35.53
N HIS A 900 6.42 14.78 -36.69
CA HIS A 900 6.19 13.34 -36.75
C HIS A 900 7.28 12.63 -35.95
N PRO A 901 6.95 11.86 -34.89
CA PRO A 901 7.94 11.10 -34.15
C PRO A 901 8.70 10.17 -35.09
N LYS A 902 10.03 10.10 -34.94
CA LYS A 902 10.84 9.10 -35.65
C LYS A 902 10.51 7.69 -35.16
N ASP A 903 9.94 7.59 -33.96
CA ASP A 903 9.51 6.37 -33.25
C ASP A 903 8.21 5.74 -33.78
N LYS A 904 8.01 5.77 -35.11
CA LYS A 904 6.94 5.05 -35.82
C LYS A 904 7.05 3.50 -35.74
N GLN A 905 7.86 2.97 -34.83
CA GLN A 905 8.06 1.52 -34.66
C GLN A 905 7.15 0.90 -33.58
N ASN A 906 6.61 1.68 -32.63
CA ASN A 906 5.79 1.15 -31.52
C ASN A 906 4.34 1.69 -31.44
N SER A 907 3.94 2.70 -32.21
CA SER A 907 2.55 3.21 -32.21
C SER A 907 1.60 2.28 -32.99
N GLY A 908 0.80 1.49 -32.27
CA GLY A 908 -0.08 0.46 -32.83
C GLY A 908 -1.40 0.96 -33.48
N VAL A 909 -2.29 -0.01 -33.74
CA VAL A 909 -3.50 0.12 -34.58
C VAL A 909 -4.48 1.23 -34.16
N GLU A 910 -4.47 1.66 -32.89
CA GLU A 910 -5.33 2.77 -32.43
C GLU A 910 -5.01 4.11 -33.12
N THR A 911 -3.76 4.36 -33.53
CA THR A 911 -3.35 5.67 -34.07
C THR A 911 -4.04 6.01 -35.40
N ASP A 912 -4.17 5.04 -36.31
CA ASP A 912 -4.92 5.21 -37.55
C ASP A 912 -6.45 5.25 -37.31
N SER A 913 -6.92 4.67 -36.20
CA SER A 913 -8.35 4.54 -35.87
C SER A 913 -9.00 5.88 -35.57
N TYR A 914 -8.50 6.68 -34.62
CA TYR A 914 -9.16 7.94 -34.26
C TYR A 914 -8.98 9.03 -35.33
N LEU A 915 -7.84 9.07 -36.04
CA LEU A 915 -7.63 10.02 -37.15
C LEU A 915 -8.53 9.70 -38.35
N SER A 916 -8.72 8.42 -38.70
CA SER A 916 -9.67 8.05 -39.75
C SER A 916 -11.13 8.26 -39.31
N TRP A 917 -11.44 8.06 -38.03
CA TRP A 917 -12.76 8.41 -37.47
C TRP A 917 -13.03 9.92 -37.58
N LEU A 918 -12.10 10.78 -37.15
CA LEU A 918 -12.23 12.25 -37.21
C LEU A 918 -12.47 12.77 -38.63
N LYS A 919 -11.78 12.22 -39.63
CA LYS A 919 -11.93 12.55 -41.07
C LYS A 919 -13.31 12.25 -41.64
N ASN A 920 -14.07 11.35 -41.01
CA ASN A 920 -15.43 10.99 -41.40
C ASN A 920 -16.52 11.78 -40.65
N GLN A 921 -16.15 12.70 -39.76
CA GLN A 921 -17.11 13.54 -39.03
C GLN A 921 -17.31 14.90 -39.72
N PRO A 922 -18.53 15.50 -39.72
CA PRO A 922 -18.76 16.84 -40.26
C PRO A 922 -17.90 17.92 -39.58
N ASN A 923 -17.58 18.98 -40.33
CA ASN A 923 -16.83 20.13 -39.83
C ASN A 923 -17.46 20.72 -38.55
N ARG A 924 -16.63 21.00 -37.55
CA ARG A 924 -16.98 21.57 -36.24
C ARG A 924 -18.10 20.83 -35.48
N SER A 925 -18.20 19.50 -35.64
CA SER A 925 -19.25 18.68 -34.98
C SER A 925 -18.78 17.84 -33.78
N VAL A 926 -17.47 17.69 -33.57
CA VAL A 926 -16.87 16.84 -32.53
C VAL A 926 -16.42 17.67 -31.32
N VAL A 927 -16.80 17.26 -30.12
CA VAL A 927 -16.22 17.74 -28.87
C VAL A 927 -15.03 16.87 -28.48
N TYR A 928 -13.84 17.45 -28.42
CA TYR A 928 -12.65 16.79 -27.90
C TYR A 928 -12.60 16.96 -26.37
N LEU A 929 -12.20 15.92 -25.63
CA LEU A 929 -12.04 15.94 -24.18
C LEU A 929 -10.66 15.40 -23.79
N CYS A 930 -9.84 16.25 -23.15
CA CYS A 930 -8.53 15.85 -22.62
C CYS A 930 -8.12 16.68 -21.40
N PHE A 931 -7.59 15.99 -20.39
CA PHE A 931 -7.29 16.54 -19.06
C PHE A 931 -5.78 16.57 -18.76
N GLY A 932 -4.96 16.67 -19.81
CA GLY A 932 -3.51 16.87 -19.72
C GLY A 932 -2.71 15.59 -19.46
N SER A 933 -1.45 15.74 -19.08
CA SER A 933 -0.53 14.62 -18.82
C SER A 933 -0.92 13.83 -17.56
N ARG A 934 -1.26 14.51 -16.46
CA ARG A 934 -1.50 13.90 -15.13
C ARG A 934 -2.93 13.97 -14.61
N GLY A 935 -3.85 14.68 -15.29
CA GLY A 935 -5.25 14.78 -14.84
C GLY A 935 -6.02 13.48 -15.05
N SER A 936 -6.75 13.05 -14.02
CA SER A 936 -7.65 11.88 -14.07
C SER A 936 -8.81 12.04 -13.09
N PHE A 937 -9.71 11.06 -13.06
CA PHE A 937 -10.98 11.09 -12.34
C PHE A 937 -11.28 9.76 -11.65
N SER A 938 -12.13 9.79 -10.63
CA SER A 938 -12.68 8.57 -10.03
C SER A 938 -13.62 7.83 -10.99
N ILE A 939 -13.84 6.54 -10.76
CA ILE A 939 -14.78 5.73 -11.56
C ILE A 939 -16.20 6.33 -11.53
N THR A 940 -16.62 6.95 -10.42
CA THR A 940 -17.89 7.66 -10.31
C THR A 940 -17.94 8.82 -11.30
N GLN A 941 -16.93 9.68 -11.30
CA GLN A 941 -16.89 10.87 -12.16
C GLN A 941 -16.73 10.53 -13.65
N LEU A 942 -16.02 9.43 -13.99
CA LEU A 942 -15.98 8.91 -15.36
C LEU A 942 -17.37 8.46 -15.85
N LYS A 943 -18.20 7.88 -14.97
CA LYS A 943 -19.57 7.46 -15.33
C LYS A 943 -20.50 8.65 -15.56
N GLU A 944 -20.40 9.71 -14.75
CA GLU A 944 -21.11 10.97 -15.00
C GLU A 944 -20.71 11.63 -16.33
N ILE A 945 -19.40 11.66 -16.65
CA ILE A 945 -18.91 12.20 -17.93
C ILE A 945 -19.48 11.39 -19.10
N ALA A 946 -19.42 10.06 -19.02
CA ALA A 946 -19.96 9.19 -20.06
C ALA A 946 -21.47 9.38 -20.26
N ASN A 947 -22.25 9.38 -19.18
CA ASN A 947 -23.70 9.57 -19.25
C ASN A 947 -24.06 10.97 -19.79
N GLY A 948 -23.36 12.03 -19.34
CA GLY A 948 -23.57 13.39 -19.83
C GLY A 948 -23.22 13.56 -21.31
N LEU A 949 -22.14 12.91 -21.79
CA LEU A 949 -21.81 12.83 -23.21
C LEU A 949 -22.88 12.08 -24.01
N GLU A 950 -23.38 10.95 -23.51
CA GLU A 950 -24.45 10.19 -24.18
C GLU A 950 -25.76 10.99 -24.25
N LYS A 951 -26.20 11.58 -23.14
CA LYS A 951 -27.36 12.49 -23.06
C LYS A 951 -27.22 13.67 -24.03
N SER A 952 -26.01 14.25 -24.14
CA SER A 952 -25.78 15.45 -24.97
C SER A 952 -26.11 15.22 -26.44
N GLY A 953 -26.03 13.97 -26.89
CA GLY A 953 -26.24 13.57 -28.27
C GLY A 953 -25.19 14.07 -29.27
N GLN A 954 -24.22 14.87 -28.83
CA GLN A 954 -23.13 15.40 -29.65
C GLN A 954 -22.13 14.32 -30.05
N ARG A 955 -21.23 14.64 -30.99
CA ARG A 955 -20.10 13.76 -31.33
C ARG A 955 -18.91 14.05 -30.42
N PHE A 956 -18.12 13.04 -30.06
CA PHE A 956 -16.99 13.24 -29.14
C PHE A 956 -15.75 12.39 -29.44
N LEU A 957 -14.57 12.93 -29.08
CA LEU A 957 -13.33 12.17 -28.93
C LEU A 957 -12.84 12.39 -27.51
N TRP A 958 -12.74 11.32 -26.71
CA TRP A 958 -12.40 11.42 -25.28
C TRP A 958 -11.16 10.60 -24.96
N VAL A 959 -10.13 11.26 -24.42
CA VAL A 959 -8.94 10.59 -23.87
C VAL A 959 -9.23 10.22 -22.42
N VAL A 960 -9.19 8.93 -22.10
CA VAL A 960 -9.40 8.41 -20.73
C VAL A 960 -8.10 7.88 -20.16
N LYS A 961 -7.86 8.22 -18.90
CA LYS A 961 -6.69 7.80 -18.10
C LYS A 961 -7.11 6.90 -16.95
N ARG A 962 -6.14 6.18 -16.38
CA ARG A 962 -6.36 5.24 -15.28
C ARG A 962 -7.09 5.97 -14.14
N PRO A 963 -8.24 5.47 -13.65
CA PRO A 963 -9.03 6.19 -12.67
C PRO A 963 -8.32 6.26 -11.31
N THR A 964 -8.64 7.31 -10.56
CA THR A 964 -8.23 7.45 -9.16
C THR A 964 -9.15 6.63 -8.24
N GLN A 965 -8.59 6.12 -7.13
CA GLN A 965 -9.35 5.30 -6.16
C GLN A 965 -10.20 6.16 -5.21
N ASP A 966 -9.82 7.42 -5.02
CA ASP A 966 -10.49 8.42 -4.19
C ASP A 966 -11.15 9.50 -5.07
N GLU A 967 -12.25 10.08 -4.61
CA GLU A 967 -13.01 11.11 -5.34
C GLU A 967 -12.41 12.51 -5.22
N GLY A 968 -11.63 12.81 -4.18
CA GLY A 968 -10.89 14.07 -4.06
C GLY A 968 -9.62 14.12 -4.91
N THR A 969 -9.03 12.97 -5.22
CA THR A 969 -7.78 12.84 -5.95
C THR A 969 -7.98 13.01 -7.46
N LYS A 970 -7.44 14.09 -8.03
CA LYS A 970 -7.56 14.47 -9.46
C LYS A 970 -6.27 14.37 -10.27
N GLN A 971 -5.19 13.88 -9.66
CA GLN A 971 -3.87 13.71 -10.28
C GLN A 971 -3.43 12.24 -10.21
N VAL A 972 -2.71 11.76 -11.23
CA VAL A 972 -2.08 10.43 -11.26
C VAL A 972 -0.59 10.59 -11.62
N HIS A 973 0.24 9.68 -11.11
CA HIS A 973 1.70 9.69 -11.27
C HIS A 973 2.20 8.62 -12.25
N ASP A 974 1.60 7.42 -12.24
CA ASP A 974 1.82 6.38 -13.25
C ASP A 974 0.79 6.51 -14.39
N THR A 975 1.27 6.76 -15.60
CA THR A 975 0.45 6.80 -16.84
C THR A 975 0.75 5.64 -17.81
N THR A 976 1.50 4.63 -17.35
CA THR A 976 2.06 3.55 -18.17
C THR A 976 1.28 2.25 -18.07
N THR A 977 0.58 2.01 -16.95
CA THR A 977 -0.21 0.79 -16.75
C THR A 977 -1.55 0.81 -17.48
N GLU A 978 -1.80 -0.23 -18.28
CA GLU A 978 -3.09 -0.43 -18.94
C GLU A 978 -4.22 -0.75 -17.94
N PHE A 979 -5.44 -0.38 -18.33
CA PHE A 979 -6.67 -0.66 -17.59
C PHE A 979 -7.81 -0.85 -18.60
N ASP A 980 -8.80 -1.67 -18.25
CA ASP A 980 -9.95 -1.90 -19.13
C ASP A 980 -10.96 -0.74 -19.07
N LEU A 981 -11.23 -0.14 -20.24
CA LEU A 981 -12.26 0.87 -20.42
C LEU A 981 -13.68 0.35 -20.10
N THR A 982 -13.98 -0.94 -20.31
CA THR A 982 -15.35 -1.45 -20.05
C THR A 982 -15.67 -1.53 -18.56
N SER A 983 -14.67 -1.78 -17.71
CA SER A 983 -14.80 -1.82 -16.25
C SER A 983 -15.06 -0.45 -15.60
N VAL A 984 -14.57 0.64 -16.20
CA VAL A 984 -14.63 1.99 -15.62
C VAL A 984 -15.80 2.83 -16.15
N LEU A 985 -16.31 2.53 -17.34
CA LEU A 985 -17.40 3.26 -18.01
C LEU A 985 -18.79 2.63 -17.69
N PRO A 986 -19.91 3.29 -18.02
CA PRO A 986 -21.24 2.70 -17.87
C PRO A 986 -21.42 1.48 -18.79
N ASN A 987 -22.02 0.39 -18.27
CA ASN A 987 -22.21 -0.86 -19.01
C ASN A 987 -22.79 -0.64 -20.42
N GLY A 988 -22.05 -1.05 -21.45
CA GLY A 988 -22.45 -0.94 -22.86
C GLY A 988 -22.35 0.46 -23.48
N PHE A 989 -21.78 1.46 -22.79
CA PHE A 989 -21.63 2.84 -23.29
C PHE A 989 -20.91 2.91 -24.64
N LEU A 990 -19.77 2.22 -24.80
CA LEU A 990 -19.00 2.20 -26.05
C LEU A 990 -19.84 1.67 -27.23
N GLU A 991 -20.62 0.62 -27.01
CA GLU A 991 -21.49 0.02 -28.02
C GLU A 991 -22.68 0.92 -28.42
N ARG A 992 -23.23 1.70 -27.48
CA ARG A 992 -24.26 2.69 -27.78
C ARG A 992 -23.70 3.93 -28.49
N THR A 993 -22.47 4.33 -28.16
CA THR A 993 -21.87 5.58 -28.65
C THR A 993 -20.98 5.46 -29.88
N LYS A 994 -20.56 4.26 -30.32
CA LYS A 994 -19.62 4.04 -31.46
C LYS A 994 -19.88 4.81 -32.76
N ASN A 995 -21.15 5.13 -33.07
CA ASN A 995 -21.55 5.90 -34.25
C ASN A 995 -21.46 7.44 -34.07
N LYS A 996 -21.19 7.90 -32.84
CA LYS A 996 -21.15 9.30 -32.40
C LYS A 996 -19.83 9.68 -31.73
N GLY A 997 -19.17 8.79 -31.02
CA GLY A 997 -17.91 9.10 -30.35
C GLY A 997 -16.95 7.93 -30.26
N ILE A 998 -15.70 8.27 -29.98
CA ILE A 998 -14.59 7.35 -29.78
C ILE A 998 -13.87 7.68 -28.46
N VAL A 999 -13.48 6.64 -27.73
CA VAL A 999 -12.72 6.75 -26.49
C VAL A 999 -11.33 6.15 -26.73
N VAL A 1000 -10.27 6.86 -26.36
CA VAL A 1000 -8.88 6.48 -26.60
C VAL A 1000 -8.14 6.36 -25.26
N ARG A 1001 -7.28 5.34 -25.13
CA ARG A 1001 -6.49 5.09 -23.91
C ARG A 1001 -5.26 6.01 -23.87
N SER A 1002 -4.96 6.56 -22.68
CA SER A 1002 -3.72 7.30 -22.33
C SER A 1002 -3.39 8.57 -23.12
N TRP A 1003 -3.21 8.55 -24.44
CA TRP A 1003 -2.64 9.69 -25.18
C TRP A 1003 -3.12 9.83 -26.63
N VAL A 1004 -3.21 11.08 -27.11
CA VAL A 1004 -3.29 11.44 -28.53
C VAL A 1004 -2.43 12.70 -28.78
N PRO A 1005 -1.91 12.94 -30.01
CA PRO A 1005 -1.26 14.19 -30.37
C PRO A 1005 -2.27 15.34 -30.36
N GLN A 1006 -2.39 16.03 -29.22
CA GLN A 1006 -3.44 17.03 -28.97
C GLN A 1006 -3.47 18.15 -30.02
N VAL A 1007 -2.30 18.63 -30.46
CA VAL A 1007 -2.17 19.66 -31.50
C VAL A 1007 -2.75 19.19 -32.85
N GLU A 1008 -2.57 17.91 -33.22
CA GLU A 1008 -3.13 17.35 -34.47
C GLU A 1008 -4.65 17.21 -34.38
N VAL A 1009 -5.16 16.72 -33.24
CA VAL A 1009 -6.61 16.59 -32.99
C VAL A 1009 -7.30 17.95 -33.00
N LEU A 1010 -6.78 18.93 -32.26
CA LEU A 1010 -7.33 20.29 -32.20
C LEU A 1010 -7.26 21.03 -33.56
N SER A 1011 -6.28 20.70 -34.40
CA SER A 1011 -6.15 21.28 -35.75
C SER A 1011 -7.12 20.67 -36.77
N HIS A 1012 -7.82 19.58 -36.44
CA HIS A 1012 -8.68 18.88 -37.39
C HIS A 1012 -10.05 19.57 -37.57
N GLU A 1013 -10.47 19.82 -38.81
CA GLU A 1013 -11.65 20.65 -39.12
C GLU A 1013 -12.98 20.16 -38.50
N SER A 1014 -13.09 18.88 -38.17
CA SER A 1014 -14.27 18.31 -37.52
C SER A 1014 -14.38 18.60 -36.02
N VAL A 1015 -13.32 19.07 -35.35
CA VAL A 1015 -13.38 19.50 -33.95
C VAL A 1015 -14.13 20.83 -33.83
N GLY A 1016 -15.24 20.79 -33.09
CA GLY A 1016 -16.13 21.91 -32.82
C GLY A 1016 -16.02 22.47 -31.41
N GLY A 1017 -15.42 21.75 -30.46
CA GLY A 1017 -15.25 22.23 -29.09
C GLY A 1017 -14.22 21.41 -28.33
N PHE A 1018 -13.68 21.98 -27.25
CA PHE A 1018 -12.64 21.34 -26.44
C PHE A 1018 -12.93 21.46 -24.93
N VAL A 1019 -13.18 20.34 -24.27
CA VAL A 1019 -13.19 20.25 -22.80
C VAL A 1019 -11.75 20.10 -22.33
N SER A 1020 -11.24 21.10 -21.60
CA SER A 1020 -9.87 21.14 -21.11
C SER A 1020 -9.82 21.34 -19.59
N HIS A 1021 -8.81 20.70 -18.98
CA HIS A 1021 -8.36 20.93 -17.61
C HIS A 1021 -7.79 22.34 -17.34
N CYS A 1022 -7.76 23.26 -18.31
CA CYS A 1022 -7.25 24.63 -18.18
C CYS A 1022 -5.74 24.75 -17.83
N GLY A 1023 -4.95 23.68 -17.97
CA GLY A 1023 -3.48 23.78 -17.88
C GLY A 1023 -2.93 24.62 -19.02
N TRP A 1024 -2.04 25.57 -18.73
CA TRP A 1024 -1.79 26.72 -19.61
C TRP A 1024 -1.43 26.37 -21.08
N ASN A 1025 -0.48 25.46 -21.30
CA ASN A 1025 -0.12 25.03 -22.67
C ASN A 1025 -1.33 24.46 -23.45
N SER A 1026 -2.25 23.77 -22.79
CA SER A 1026 -3.48 23.27 -23.43
C SER A 1026 -4.46 24.39 -23.81
N VAL A 1027 -4.46 25.50 -23.06
CA VAL A 1027 -5.22 26.71 -23.42
C VAL A 1027 -4.61 27.38 -24.65
N LEU A 1028 -3.27 27.48 -24.71
CA LEU A 1028 -2.56 28.01 -25.88
C LEU A 1028 -2.79 27.18 -27.15
N GLU A 1029 -2.78 25.85 -27.03
CA GLU A 1029 -3.10 24.94 -28.15
C GLU A 1029 -4.55 25.14 -28.65
N GLY A 1030 -5.52 25.28 -27.74
CA GLY A 1030 -6.91 25.60 -28.09
C GLY A 1030 -7.06 26.99 -28.75
N VAL A 1031 -6.29 27.97 -28.29
CA VAL A 1031 -6.18 29.32 -28.85
C VAL A 1031 -5.60 29.31 -30.28
N VAL A 1032 -4.48 28.62 -30.50
CA VAL A 1032 -3.85 28.51 -31.84
C VAL A 1032 -4.72 27.68 -32.80
N ALA A 1033 -5.44 26.68 -32.29
CA ALA A 1033 -6.44 25.96 -33.07
C ALA A 1033 -7.66 26.83 -33.41
N GLY A 1034 -8.03 27.79 -32.55
CA GLY A 1034 -9.24 28.62 -32.67
C GLY A 1034 -10.52 27.89 -32.23
N VAL A 1035 -10.38 26.91 -31.35
CA VAL A 1035 -11.48 26.04 -30.88
C VAL A 1035 -12.09 26.64 -29.61
N PRO A 1036 -13.43 26.78 -29.50
CA PRO A 1036 -14.07 27.24 -28.29
C PRO A 1036 -14.05 26.16 -27.20
N MET A 1037 -13.93 26.57 -25.94
CA MET A 1037 -13.58 25.66 -24.85
C MET A 1037 -14.68 25.49 -23.78
N ILE A 1038 -14.65 24.36 -23.10
CA ILE A 1038 -15.29 24.13 -21.80
C ILE A 1038 -14.16 24.03 -20.77
N ALA A 1039 -14.15 24.96 -19.82
CA ALA A 1039 -13.10 25.13 -18.82
C ALA A 1039 -13.43 24.34 -17.55
N TRP A 1040 -12.75 23.21 -17.33
CA TRP A 1040 -12.96 22.27 -16.24
C TRP A 1040 -11.65 22.07 -15.44
N PRO A 1041 -11.25 23.03 -14.59
CA PRO A 1041 -9.99 22.93 -13.87
C PRO A 1041 -10.02 21.79 -12.85
N LEU A 1042 -8.85 21.21 -12.59
CA LEU A 1042 -8.69 20.07 -11.69
C LEU A 1042 -7.74 20.35 -10.53
N TYR A 1043 -6.57 20.93 -10.81
CA TYR A 1043 -5.45 21.08 -9.86
C TYR A 1043 -4.53 22.27 -10.21
N ALA A 1044 -3.43 22.48 -9.47
CA ALA A 1044 -2.49 23.59 -9.69
C ALA A 1044 -3.17 24.96 -9.90
N GLU A 1045 -2.72 25.78 -10.85
CA GLU A 1045 -3.24 27.13 -11.13
C GLU A 1045 -4.49 27.15 -12.03
N GLN A 1046 -4.99 25.98 -12.42
CA GLN A 1046 -6.02 25.82 -13.45
C GLN A 1046 -7.33 26.56 -13.13
N HIS A 1047 -7.67 26.72 -11.85
CA HIS A 1047 -8.85 27.48 -11.41
C HIS A 1047 -8.73 28.99 -11.69
N VAL A 1048 -7.50 29.54 -11.68
CA VAL A 1048 -7.23 30.92 -12.11
C VAL A 1048 -7.42 31.03 -13.62
N ASN A 1049 -6.82 30.10 -14.37
CA ASN A 1049 -6.95 30.03 -15.83
C ASN A 1049 -8.42 29.91 -16.28
N ARG A 1050 -9.25 29.10 -15.60
CA ARG A 1050 -10.70 28.99 -15.84
C ARG A 1050 -11.38 30.36 -15.86
N ASN A 1051 -11.17 31.18 -14.82
CA ASN A 1051 -11.88 32.45 -14.69
C ASN A 1051 -11.39 33.45 -15.76
N VAL A 1052 -10.09 33.53 -16.03
CA VAL A 1052 -9.53 34.39 -17.10
C VAL A 1052 -10.04 33.96 -18.49
N MET A 1053 -10.11 32.65 -18.77
CA MET A 1053 -10.64 32.12 -20.04
C MET A 1053 -12.12 32.45 -20.28
N VAL A 1054 -12.92 32.50 -19.20
CA VAL A 1054 -14.38 32.70 -19.24
C VAL A 1054 -14.76 34.18 -19.21
N ASP A 1055 -14.18 34.94 -18.28
CA ASP A 1055 -14.62 36.30 -17.96
C ASP A 1055 -13.85 37.38 -18.75
N GLU A 1056 -12.55 37.17 -19.01
CA GLU A 1056 -11.68 38.15 -19.68
C GLU A 1056 -11.48 37.81 -21.17
N MET A 1057 -10.89 36.64 -21.47
CA MET A 1057 -10.64 36.19 -22.85
C MET A 1057 -11.94 35.93 -23.62
N LYS A 1058 -12.93 35.36 -22.92
CA LYS A 1058 -14.24 34.93 -23.44
C LYS A 1058 -14.14 33.85 -24.54
N VAL A 1059 -13.21 32.92 -24.34
CA VAL A 1059 -12.98 31.74 -25.21
C VAL A 1059 -13.56 30.45 -24.66
N ALA A 1060 -14.12 30.49 -23.44
CA ALA A 1060 -14.65 29.30 -22.77
C ALA A 1060 -15.96 29.54 -22.01
N ILE A 1061 -16.66 28.45 -21.71
CA ILE A 1061 -17.64 28.37 -20.62
C ILE A 1061 -17.06 27.53 -19.48
N GLY A 1062 -17.10 28.06 -18.25
CA GLY A 1062 -16.68 27.30 -17.06
C GLY A 1062 -17.67 26.20 -16.72
N VAL A 1063 -17.17 25.03 -16.32
CA VAL A 1063 -17.97 23.98 -15.66
C VAL A 1063 -18.22 24.37 -14.21
N GLU A 1064 -19.43 24.15 -13.70
CA GLU A 1064 -19.70 24.30 -12.26
C GLU A 1064 -19.38 23.00 -11.50
N GLN A 1065 -18.61 23.14 -10.43
CA GLN A 1065 -18.08 22.04 -9.61
C GLN A 1065 -18.71 22.07 -8.22
N ARG A 1066 -19.04 20.89 -7.66
CA ARG A 1066 -19.46 20.74 -6.26
C ARG A 1066 -18.33 21.18 -5.33
N GLU A 1067 -18.62 22.01 -4.34
CA GLU A 1067 -17.56 22.55 -3.47
C GLU A 1067 -16.87 21.44 -2.66
N ARG A 1068 -15.57 21.63 -2.38
CA ARG A 1068 -14.62 20.70 -1.71
C ARG A 1068 -14.11 19.53 -2.54
N ASP A 1069 -14.98 18.70 -3.12
CA ASP A 1069 -14.54 17.55 -3.95
C ASP A 1069 -14.35 17.91 -5.43
N GLY A 1070 -15.12 18.86 -5.95
CA GLY A 1070 -15.09 19.24 -7.36
C GLY A 1070 -15.81 18.26 -8.29
N PHE A 1071 -16.76 17.49 -7.75
CA PHE A 1071 -17.62 16.60 -8.54
C PHE A 1071 -18.54 17.38 -9.50
N VAL A 1072 -18.81 16.81 -10.67
CA VAL A 1072 -19.65 17.37 -11.74
C VAL A 1072 -20.63 16.29 -12.21
N SER A 1073 -21.94 16.56 -12.16
CA SER A 1073 -22.95 15.56 -12.56
C SER A 1073 -23.15 15.47 -14.07
N GLU A 1074 -23.75 14.37 -14.50
CA GLU A 1074 -24.12 14.10 -15.90
C GLU A 1074 -25.00 15.20 -16.51
N GLU A 1075 -25.85 15.89 -15.74
CA GLU A 1075 -26.62 17.05 -16.21
C GLU A 1075 -25.74 18.26 -16.54
N GLU A 1076 -24.74 18.56 -15.71
CA GLU A 1076 -23.85 19.70 -15.95
C GLU A 1076 -22.93 19.43 -17.15
N VAL A 1077 -22.47 18.18 -17.31
CA VAL A 1077 -21.74 17.74 -18.51
C VAL A 1077 -22.61 17.84 -19.76
N GLU A 1078 -23.84 17.32 -19.74
CA GLU A 1078 -24.78 17.45 -20.86
C GLU A 1078 -24.98 18.94 -21.21
N ARG A 1079 -25.34 19.73 -20.20
CA ARG A 1079 -25.69 21.14 -20.34
C ARG A 1079 -24.54 21.95 -20.91
N LYS A 1080 -23.30 21.73 -20.45
CA LYS A 1080 -22.11 22.45 -20.96
C LYS A 1080 -21.76 22.05 -22.38
N VAL A 1081 -21.76 20.75 -22.70
CA VAL A 1081 -21.50 20.26 -24.05
C VAL A 1081 -22.50 20.85 -25.05
N ARG A 1082 -23.78 20.95 -24.67
CA ARG A 1082 -24.83 21.55 -25.51
C ARG A 1082 -24.78 23.09 -25.51
N GLU A 1083 -24.46 23.74 -24.40
CA GLU A 1083 -24.25 25.19 -24.32
C GLU A 1083 -23.15 25.64 -25.30
N LEU A 1084 -22.05 24.90 -25.44
CA LEU A 1084 -20.97 25.21 -26.37
C LEU A 1084 -21.31 24.92 -27.84
N MET A 1085 -22.06 23.85 -28.12
CA MET A 1085 -22.25 23.32 -29.48
C MET A 1085 -23.56 23.78 -30.15
N GLU A 1086 -24.63 24.03 -29.37
CA GLU A 1086 -25.98 24.28 -29.88
C GLU A 1086 -26.47 25.73 -29.67
N SER A 1087 -25.92 26.45 -28.68
CA SER A 1087 -26.46 27.75 -28.25
C SER A 1087 -25.84 28.98 -28.94
N GLU A 1088 -26.54 30.12 -28.83
CA GLU A 1088 -26.02 31.41 -29.31
C GLU A 1088 -24.71 31.80 -28.61
N ARG A 1089 -24.62 31.59 -27.29
CA ARG A 1089 -23.38 31.81 -26.52
C ARG A 1089 -22.22 30.97 -27.05
N GLY A 1090 -22.51 29.75 -27.49
CA GLY A 1090 -21.56 28.87 -28.18
C GLY A 1090 -21.08 29.42 -29.53
N ARG A 1091 -21.93 30.17 -30.25
CA ARG A 1091 -21.54 30.89 -31.49
C ARG A 1091 -20.69 32.12 -31.19
N GLU A 1092 -21.08 32.94 -30.22
CA GLU A 1092 -20.32 34.12 -29.78
C GLU A 1092 -18.88 33.76 -29.35
N ILE A 1093 -18.75 32.72 -28.50
CA ILE A 1093 -17.46 32.23 -28.02
C ILE A 1093 -16.63 31.66 -29.18
N ARG A 1094 -17.25 30.94 -30.13
CA ARG A 1094 -16.57 30.44 -31.33
C ARG A 1094 -16.02 31.55 -32.22
N GLU A 1095 -16.77 32.63 -32.42
CA GLU A 1095 -16.25 33.81 -33.11
C GLU A 1095 -15.10 34.48 -32.35
N ARG A 1096 -15.17 34.53 -31.01
CA ARG A 1096 -14.11 35.09 -30.17
C ARG A 1096 -12.83 34.24 -30.23
N SER A 1097 -12.94 32.92 -30.20
CA SER A 1097 -11.80 32.00 -30.39
C SER A 1097 -11.14 32.14 -31.74
N LEU A 1098 -11.91 32.33 -32.83
CA LEU A 1098 -11.34 32.60 -34.16
C LEU A 1098 -10.59 33.94 -34.22
N LYS A 1099 -11.16 35.01 -33.64
CA LYS A 1099 -10.48 36.32 -33.55
C LYS A 1099 -9.19 36.24 -32.73
N ILE A 1100 -9.18 35.50 -31.62
CA ILE A 1100 -7.96 35.28 -30.81
C ILE A 1100 -6.92 34.40 -31.54
N LYS A 1101 -7.33 33.44 -32.37
CA LYS A 1101 -6.41 32.70 -33.26
C LYS A 1101 -5.69 33.64 -34.24
N GLU A 1102 -6.41 34.56 -34.86
CA GLU A 1102 -5.82 35.57 -35.75
C GLU A 1102 -4.82 36.46 -34.99
N MET A 1103 -5.17 36.90 -33.77
CA MET A 1103 -4.27 37.66 -32.89
C MET A 1103 -3.01 36.86 -32.51
N ALA A 1104 -3.14 35.57 -32.19
CA ALA A 1104 -2.00 34.68 -31.89
C ALA A 1104 -1.08 34.49 -33.11
N GLN A 1105 -1.63 34.38 -34.32
CA GLN A 1105 -0.85 34.30 -35.56
C GLN A 1105 -0.11 35.61 -35.86
N VAL A 1106 -0.72 36.76 -35.57
CA VAL A 1106 -0.06 38.08 -35.68
C VAL A 1106 1.05 38.22 -34.64
N ALA A 1107 0.85 37.77 -33.40
CA ALA A 1107 1.83 37.87 -32.32
C ALA A 1107 3.15 37.15 -32.63
N ILE A 1108 3.10 35.98 -33.30
CA ILE A 1108 4.27 35.19 -33.72
C ILE A 1108 4.77 35.49 -35.15
N GLY A 1109 4.18 36.49 -35.82
CA GLY A 1109 4.62 36.93 -37.15
C GLY A 1109 6.00 37.59 -37.12
N GLU A 1110 6.60 37.81 -38.30
CA GLU A 1110 7.92 38.43 -38.47
C GLU A 1110 8.09 39.77 -37.72
N PHE A 1111 7.02 40.55 -37.63
CA PHE A 1111 6.94 41.83 -36.91
C PHE A 1111 5.95 41.79 -35.73
N GLY A 1112 5.65 40.60 -35.22
CA GLY A 1112 4.70 40.35 -34.15
C GLY A 1112 5.23 40.71 -32.75
N SER A 1113 4.32 40.89 -31.80
CA SER A 1113 4.65 41.26 -30.41
C SER A 1113 5.56 40.25 -29.71
N SER A 1114 5.37 38.95 -29.94
CA SER A 1114 6.21 37.86 -29.41
C SER A 1114 7.61 37.87 -30.03
N THR A 1115 7.69 38.03 -31.36
CA THR A 1115 8.97 38.12 -32.09
C THR A 1115 9.78 39.35 -31.67
N ILE A 1116 9.12 40.48 -31.43
CA ILE A 1116 9.74 41.71 -30.90
C ILE A 1116 10.18 41.52 -29.44
N ALA A 1117 9.43 40.80 -28.61
CA ALA A 1117 9.83 40.48 -27.25
C ALA A 1117 11.07 39.55 -27.22
N LEU A 1118 11.12 38.55 -28.09
CA LEU A 1118 12.28 37.67 -28.26
C LEU A 1118 13.52 38.43 -28.77
N ALA A 1119 13.36 39.33 -29.74
CA ALA A 1119 14.44 40.19 -30.19
C ALA A 1119 15.04 41.03 -29.04
N LYS A 1120 14.19 41.66 -28.22
CA LYS A 1120 14.62 42.44 -27.04
C LYS A 1120 15.32 41.60 -25.97
N LEU A 1121 14.90 40.35 -25.78
CA LEU A 1121 15.57 39.41 -24.87
C LEU A 1121 16.99 39.09 -25.36
N VAL A 1122 17.13 38.80 -26.66
CA VAL A 1122 18.44 38.53 -27.27
C VAL A 1122 19.32 39.79 -27.27
N GLU A 1123 18.77 40.98 -27.52
CA GLU A 1123 19.47 42.26 -27.37
C GLU A 1123 20.00 42.46 -25.95
N ALA A 1124 19.24 42.09 -24.91
CA ALA A 1124 19.65 42.18 -23.50
C ALA A 1124 20.77 41.19 -23.10
N TRP A 1125 21.09 40.20 -23.95
CA TRP A 1125 22.16 39.23 -23.73
C TRP A 1125 23.48 39.60 -24.45
N ASN A 1126 23.53 40.66 -25.27
CA ASN A 1126 24.70 41.04 -26.08
C ASN A 1126 25.67 42.00 -25.39
#